data_AF-A0A8H7DKF2-F1
#
_entry.id   AF-A0A8H7DKF2-F1
#
_cell.length_a   1.000
_cell.length_b   1.000
_cell.length_c   1.000
_cell.angle_alpha   90.00
_cell.angle_beta   90.00
_cell.angle_gamma   90.00
#
_symmetry.space_group_name_H-M   'P 1'
#
loop_
_entity.id
_entity.type
_entity.pdbx_description
1 polymer ?
#
loop_
_entity_poly.entity_id
_entity_poly.type
_entity_poly.pdbx_seq_one_letter_code
_entity_poly.pdbx_strand_id
1 'polypeptide(L)'
;MRPAYLLYGLPYLPGAWSTVTAYNQQGPLGGGTSTSTTNSAAAAAASYTGAAAYDPTILNAPPVPDPPPPTTFFQQLSSSPVAGVSIPQSGHFLGFSVEFSVINTVIGENSTRLQVPFLNLMSNVQARGGSVRVRVGGNTQDYATIFPNGLADGKMMEKEAQDTTNPTDTPALLYTPDVLYMLSNVSHLVNVEWYLGIPLNDTTNLRLGIAEYGERIVGDKLIGFQVGNEPDQYASHQHRPTDYGPADYSNDFQTVVNALQADPNVVTANGKLLGPSLSGVWQPQEVWDVNFIPDHKQALAALSMSFYPDNNCGFNGVIDPQSIFPSYLNHTSGQIIAGNYIASTALAQQNNLPFVMIETNTASCGGFPGVSNAFGSALWALDYALQLAYSNFTNALLHVGGQNVYYNPFTPPPTNQSTFHQWTIGPIYYSVLAVAETFGTSNQSQIIDLQMNGNNIYTPGYAIYDGGVLARLALFNYVTDPSGASTYTASFAIGGGNTGQANGTPAQVKVKYLAAASVSSKDNITWAGQTFGTSFASDGRLTGTETVQTVTCNGDNTCNVQVPAPGFALVFLTDLPSDAETYGAVQTFPTTALTKTLNTASINPSVLATSNGQAGADFIEAGTSRGKKPSGAAQILPPPDCRYLYFSWTRYGDVADGRLTCTQDRYHSYKRRRTASALFHVGSMRAFLWTGGLCCLALVRGSITVYSQKSSAATNTGTADVASFTGAAAYDPTRLLPPAIPNPPPPTQFSHQLSTLPPPGVSIPQSGYFYGFSIEFSVINQILGINGSSLQVPFLNLMSNLQARGGSVRVRIGGNTQETAAMVETLPDGRMMEKQNSSVVYAGQMFTPPLLYTPEVLYMLANISSLVNVQWYLGMPLNDTQNLRLKIAEVGEQVLGDKLLGLQVGNAPDQYVSEGHRPITYGPDDYSNDFGIVDAALRADPRIPLVDRKLIGPSVSGNWSVQDVLDTGFLDKYRDSLAAISVEYYPHDNCAKVLGTSAPVEAQQLFSFYLNHTAAQSTVAMYLSSTWVAQTYGLPFVMLETNSASCGGFPGLSDSFGSALWALDYGLQMAYSNFTGALLHVGGTSVYYNPFTPPTKNQSDYHSWTVGPVYYSALIVAEVFGKSNQSRIIDMQMNNGNMYTPGYAIYDGNVLSRLALINYITDSSGSNDFTATFSFAGQNAATPAQVKVKYLVAPSVSETANITWAGQARSIDR
;
A
#
# COMPACT_ATOMS: atom_id res chain seq x y z
N MET A 1 -70.31 -37.73 -5.80
CA MET A 1 -71.37 -37.20 -4.91
C MET A 1 -71.07 -35.73 -4.59
N ARG A 2 -72.07 -34.93 -4.19
CA ARG A 2 -71.92 -33.57 -3.59
C ARG A 2 -71.54 -33.68 -2.09
N PRO A 3 -71.19 -32.61 -1.34
CA PRO A 3 -71.15 -31.16 -1.63
C PRO A 3 -69.68 -30.64 -1.75
N ALA A 4 -69.17 -29.44 -1.40
CA ALA A 4 -69.68 -28.27 -0.64
C ALA A 4 -69.12 -26.89 -1.10
N TYR A 5 -68.88 -25.96 -0.16
CA TYR A 5 -68.90 -24.48 -0.34
C TYR A 5 -67.76 -23.77 0.44
N LEU A 6 -67.22 -22.56 0.15
CA LEU A 6 -67.61 -21.33 -0.60
C LEU A 6 -68.49 -20.34 0.22
N LEU A 7 -68.24 -19.02 0.40
CA LEU A 7 -67.19 -18.02 0.00
C LEU A 7 -66.86 -17.15 1.27
N TYR A 8 -66.18 -15.98 1.33
CA TYR A 8 -65.65 -14.92 0.44
C TYR A 8 -64.42 -14.27 1.16
N GLY A 9 -63.72 -13.18 0.75
CA GLY A 9 -63.86 -12.18 -0.33
C GLY A 9 -62.75 -11.08 -0.27
N LEU A 10 -63.01 -9.91 -0.89
CA LEU A 10 -62.14 -8.70 -1.03
C LEU A 10 -63.07 -7.44 -1.04
N PRO A 11 -62.65 -6.13 -1.08
CA PRO A 11 -61.38 -5.56 -1.62
C PRO A 11 -60.80 -4.22 -1.02
N TYR A 12 -59.72 -3.73 -1.68
CA TYR A 12 -59.24 -2.32 -1.87
C TYR A 12 -58.41 -1.50 -0.84
N LEU A 13 -57.31 -0.97 -1.39
CA LEU A 13 -56.45 0.18 -1.00
C LEU A 13 -57.01 1.51 -1.60
N PRO A 14 -56.36 2.72 -1.52
CA PRO A 14 -55.22 3.20 -0.69
C PRO A 14 -55.50 4.53 0.06
N GLY A 15 -54.50 5.06 0.80
CA GLY A 15 -54.45 6.48 1.19
C GLY A 15 -53.34 6.81 2.19
N ALA A 16 -52.44 7.75 1.88
CA ALA A 16 -51.31 8.12 2.73
C ALA A 16 -51.30 9.61 3.08
N TRP A 17 -50.96 9.92 4.33
CA TRP A 17 -50.52 11.24 4.82
C TRP A 17 -49.46 11.05 5.92
N SER A 18 -48.54 12.01 6.03
CA SER A 18 -47.43 12.01 6.99
C SER A 18 -47.49 13.22 7.91
N THR A 19 -47.21 13.05 9.20
CA THR A 19 -46.91 14.14 10.15
C THR A 19 -45.75 13.76 11.06
N VAL A 20 -45.04 14.78 11.54
CA VAL A 20 -43.85 14.67 12.39
C VAL A 20 -44.21 15.06 13.82
N THR A 21 -43.64 14.36 14.81
CA THR A 21 -43.54 14.84 16.19
C THR A 21 -42.08 14.76 16.63
N ALA A 22 -41.55 15.86 17.18
CA ALA A 22 -40.24 15.90 17.81
C ALA A 22 -40.41 15.99 19.33
N TYR A 23 -39.48 15.42 20.09
CA TYR A 23 -39.43 15.58 21.55
C TYR A 23 -38.14 16.28 21.96
N ASN A 24 -38.30 17.31 22.77
CA ASN A 24 -37.25 18.13 23.35
C ASN A 24 -37.67 18.40 24.79
N GLN A 25 -37.00 17.79 25.78
CA GLN A 25 -37.09 18.12 27.21
C GLN A 25 -35.81 17.59 27.88
N GLN A 26 -34.92 18.47 28.36
CA GLN A 26 -34.93 19.07 29.70
C GLN A 26 -34.73 18.04 30.83
N GLY A 27 -33.55 18.11 31.48
CA GLY A 27 -33.24 17.30 32.66
C GLY A 27 -33.91 17.81 33.94
N PRO A 28 -33.79 17.07 35.07
CA PRO A 28 -34.52 17.38 36.29
C PRO A 28 -33.97 18.59 37.04
N LEU A 29 -34.74 19.69 37.08
CA LEU A 29 -34.49 20.79 38.02
C LEU A 29 -35.01 20.43 39.42
N GLY A 30 -34.11 19.92 40.27
CA GLY A 30 -34.39 19.66 41.68
C GLY A 30 -34.50 20.95 42.50
N GLY A 31 -35.72 21.44 42.73
CA GLY A 31 -35.98 22.64 43.53
C GLY A 31 -35.83 22.42 45.05
N GLY A 32 -34.59 22.51 45.55
CA GLY A 32 -34.29 22.58 47.00
C GLY A 32 -34.17 24.04 47.48
N THR A 33 -34.69 24.35 48.68
CA THR A 33 -34.73 25.73 49.21
C THR A 33 -33.39 26.23 49.75
N SER A 34 -33.15 27.53 49.59
CA SER A 34 -31.91 28.22 49.93
C SER A 34 -31.71 28.47 51.43
N THR A 35 -30.47 28.30 51.89
CA THR A 35 -29.87 29.17 52.92
C THR A 35 -28.55 29.74 52.39
N SER A 36 -28.24 30.98 52.76
CA SER A 36 -27.21 31.78 52.08
C SER A 36 -25.89 31.86 52.85
N THR A 37 -24.79 31.47 52.19
CA THR A 37 -23.44 31.95 52.50
C THR A 37 -22.75 32.38 51.21
N THR A 38 -22.44 33.66 51.10
CA THR A 38 -21.73 34.24 49.95
C THR A 38 -20.23 34.01 50.08
N ASN A 39 -19.62 33.34 49.09
CA ASN A 39 -18.21 33.51 48.77
C ASN A 39 -18.04 33.41 47.25
N SER A 40 -17.11 34.17 46.68
CA SER A 40 -16.97 34.35 45.24
C SER A 40 -16.29 33.16 44.57
N ALA A 41 -17.09 32.24 44.02
CA ALA A 41 -16.62 31.24 43.09
C ALA A 41 -16.27 31.88 41.73
N ALA A 42 -15.18 31.43 41.10
CA ALA A 42 -14.95 31.68 39.68
C ALA A 42 -16.06 31.02 38.84
N ALA A 43 -16.31 31.53 37.63
CA ALA A 43 -17.31 30.95 36.75
C ALA A 43 -16.98 29.47 36.46
N ALA A 44 -17.93 28.57 36.70
CA ALA A 44 -17.78 27.16 36.37
C ALA A 44 -17.48 27.01 34.88
N ALA A 45 -16.44 26.23 34.54
CA ALA A 45 -16.10 25.96 33.16
C ALA A 45 -17.31 25.32 32.45
N ALA A 46 -17.68 25.83 31.28
CA ALA A 46 -18.79 25.29 30.51
C ALA A 46 -18.45 23.85 30.08
N SER A 47 -19.29 22.89 30.48
CA SER A 47 -19.08 21.48 30.17
C SER A 47 -18.89 21.27 28.67
N TYR A 48 -17.79 20.62 28.31
CA TYR A 48 -17.54 20.23 26.92
C TYR A 48 -18.61 19.23 26.45
N THR A 49 -19.05 19.37 25.20
CA THR A 49 -20.19 18.63 24.61
C THR A 49 -19.88 18.00 23.26
N GLY A 50 -18.60 18.01 22.84
CA GLY A 50 -18.13 17.24 21.69
C GLY A 50 -17.71 15.82 22.09
N ALA A 51 -17.13 15.08 21.14
CA ALA A 51 -16.62 13.74 21.40
C ALA A 51 -15.32 13.79 22.24
N ALA A 52 -15.19 12.87 23.20
CA ALA A 52 -14.15 12.85 24.25
C ALA A 52 -12.70 12.93 23.72
N ALA A 53 -12.43 12.30 22.56
CA ALA A 53 -11.13 12.34 21.90
C ALA A 53 -10.63 13.75 21.54
N TYR A 54 -11.51 14.77 21.57
CA TYR A 54 -11.19 16.17 21.24
C TYR A 54 -11.46 17.14 22.41
N ASP A 55 -11.63 16.63 23.63
CA ASP A 55 -11.89 17.44 24.82
C ASP A 55 -10.67 18.31 25.20
N PRO A 56 -10.82 19.65 25.32
CA PRO A 56 -9.71 20.58 25.56
C PRO A 56 -9.28 20.70 27.04
N THR A 57 -9.88 19.94 27.97
CA THR A 57 -9.64 20.07 29.42
C THR A 57 -8.19 19.76 29.79
N ILE A 58 -7.45 20.78 30.25
CA ILE A 58 -6.07 20.67 30.75
C ILE A 58 -6.11 20.73 32.28
N LEU A 59 -5.50 19.75 32.94
CA LEU A 59 -5.37 19.72 34.40
C LEU A 59 -4.16 20.54 34.87
N ASN A 60 -4.19 21.01 36.11
CA ASN A 60 -2.99 21.57 36.73
C ASN A 60 -1.97 20.44 36.93
N ALA A 61 -0.74 20.66 36.44
CA ALA A 61 0.36 19.76 36.75
C ALA A 61 0.64 19.77 38.27
N PRO A 62 1.09 18.65 38.86
CA PRO A 62 1.53 18.64 40.25
C PRO A 62 2.65 19.67 40.49
N PRO A 63 2.76 20.25 41.70
CA PRO A 63 3.91 21.06 42.05
C PRO A 63 5.20 20.24 41.98
N VAL A 64 6.34 20.93 41.79
CA VAL A 64 7.66 20.32 41.97
C VAL A 64 7.73 19.68 43.37
N PRO A 65 8.22 18.44 43.52
CA PRO A 65 8.28 17.78 44.82
C PRO A 65 9.09 18.57 45.86
N ASP A 66 8.73 18.41 47.14
CA ASP A 66 9.47 18.98 48.28
C ASP A 66 9.89 17.86 49.24
N PRO A 67 11.21 17.57 49.40
CA PRO A 67 12.32 18.14 48.65
C PRO A 67 12.32 17.71 47.17
N PRO A 68 12.88 18.52 46.25
CA PRO A 68 12.96 18.18 44.83
C PRO A 68 13.90 16.99 44.58
N PRO A 69 13.69 16.19 43.52
CA PRO A 69 14.60 15.12 43.14
C PRO A 69 16.03 15.65 42.90
N PRO A 70 17.09 14.90 43.27
CA PRO A 70 18.46 15.33 42.98
C PRO A 70 18.69 15.50 41.48
N THR A 71 19.15 16.68 41.06
CA THR A 71 19.32 17.05 39.65
C THR A 71 20.69 16.68 39.08
N THR A 72 21.54 16.01 39.86
CA THR A 72 22.79 15.39 39.40
C THR A 72 23.09 14.19 40.28
N PHE A 73 23.32 13.05 39.65
CA PHE A 73 23.63 11.77 40.30
C PHE A 73 24.53 10.93 39.40
N PHE A 74 25.16 9.89 39.97
CA PHE A 74 26.07 8.99 39.26
C PHE A 74 25.56 7.55 39.24
N GLN A 75 25.59 6.90 38.07
CA GLN A 75 25.23 5.50 37.88
C GLN A 75 26.40 4.68 37.31
N GLN A 76 26.83 3.65 38.03
CA GLN A 76 27.73 2.64 37.50
C GLN A 76 26.92 1.59 36.70
N LEU A 77 27.38 1.24 35.51
CA LEU A 77 26.74 0.31 34.59
C LEU A 77 27.68 -0.85 34.22
N SER A 78 27.10 -1.99 33.89
CA SER A 78 27.79 -3.17 33.34
C SER A 78 27.75 -3.15 31.82
N SER A 79 28.82 -3.56 31.16
CA SER A 79 28.89 -3.72 29.69
C SER A 79 28.12 -4.94 29.17
N SER A 80 27.88 -5.94 30.03
CA SER A 80 27.14 -7.18 29.73
C SER A 80 25.91 -7.32 30.65
N PRO A 81 24.89 -8.10 30.26
CA PRO A 81 23.74 -8.43 31.12
C PRO A 81 24.15 -8.83 32.54
N VAL A 82 23.36 -8.38 33.50
CA VAL A 82 23.49 -8.70 34.92
C VAL A 82 22.41 -9.70 35.35
N ALA A 83 22.56 -10.29 36.54
CA ALA A 83 21.49 -11.12 37.10
C ALA A 83 20.22 -10.28 37.31
N GLY A 84 19.07 -10.78 36.85
CA GLY A 84 17.78 -10.09 36.96
C GLY A 84 17.33 -9.31 35.72
N VAL A 85 18.06 -9.32 34.60
CA VAL A 85 17.50 -8.85 33.31
C VAL A 85 16.31 -9.69 32.88
N SER A 86 15.40 -9.10 32.08
CA SER A 86 14.23 -9.78 31.53
C SER A 86 14.56 -10.92 30.56
N ILE A 87 13.54 -11.70 30.18
CA ILE A 87 13.51 -12.45 28.92
C ILE A 87 13.80 -11.52 27.71
N PRO A 88 14.27 -12.06 26.57
CA PRO A 88 14.41 -11.30 25.33
C PRO A 88 13.09 -10.65 24.89
N GLN A 89 13.17 -9.38 24.50
CA GLN A 89 12.06 -8.52 24.07
C GLN A 89 12.23 -8.08 22.62
N SER A 90 11.10 -7.69 22.02
CA SER A 90 10.97 -7.26 20.63
C SER A 90 10.53 -5.79 20.54
N GLY A 91 10.91 -5.11 19.46
CA GLY A 91 10.39 -3.79 19.14
C GLY A 91 8.86 -3.74 18.90
N HIS A 92 8.20 -4.87 18.68
CA HIS A 92 6.73 -4.95 18.68
C HIS A 92 6.09 -5.12 20.08
N PHE A 93 6.84 -4.90 21.17
CA PHE A 93 6.35 -5.09 22.53
C PHE A 93 5.08 -4.29 22.83
N LEU A 94 5.07 -2.99 22.54
CA LEU A 94 3.87 -2.15 22.72
C LEU A 94 3.13 -2.06 21.38
N GLY A 95 1.87 -2.47 21.38
CA GLY A 95 0.99 -2.49 20.20
C GLY A 95 -0.41 -1.96 20.51
N PHE A 96 -1.41 -2.39 19.74
CA PHE A 96 -2.77 -1.85 19.81
C PHE A 96 -3.83 -2.93 20.02
N SER A 97 -4.86 -2.61 20.81
CA SER A 97 -6.09 -3.38 20.92
C SER A 97 -7.21 -2.50 20.33
N VAL A 98 -8.04 -3.03 19.44
CA VAL A 98 -9.05 -2.26 18.71
C VAL A 98 -10.41 -2.89 18.90
N GLU A 99 -11.36 -2.09 19.37
CA GLU A 99 -12.76 -2.49 19.51
C GLU A 99 -13.32 -2.92 18.15
N PHE A 100 -13.81 -4.16 18.03
CA PHE A 100 -14.23 -4.76 16.76
C PHE A 100 -15.24 -3.85 16.07
N SER A 101 -16.20 -3.29 16.81
CA SER A 101 -17.22 -2.41 16.26
C SER A 101 -16.72 -1.03 15.75
N VAL A 102 -15.42 -0.69 15.81
CA VAL A 102 -14.86 0.54 15.21
C VAL A 102 -13.88 0.33 14.06
N ILE A 103 -13.54 -0.92 13.71
CA ILE A 103 -12.50 -1.21 12.70
C ILE A 103 -12.81 -0.63 11.31
N ASN A 104 -14.08 -0.48 10.94
CA ASN A 104 -14.46 0.18 9.68
C ASN A 104 -14.11 1.68 9.60
N THR A 105 -13.90 2.32 10.76
CA THR A 105 -13.47 3.72 10.84
C THR A 105 -11.98 3.88 11.12
N VAL A 106 -11.35 2.86 11.73
CA VAL A 106 -9.95 2.90 12.19
C VAL A 106 -8.99 2.18 11.23
N ILE A 107 -9.38 1.07 10.62
CA ILE A 107 -8.48 0.22 9.82
C ILE A 107 -8.79 0.35 8.31
N GLY A 108 -10.07 0.40 7.92
CA GLY A 108 -10.49 0.60 6.52
C GLY A 108 -12.01 0.54 6.36
N GLU A 109 -12.59 1.23 5.36
CA GLU A 109 -14.04 1.13 5.08
C GLU A 109 -14.47 -0.27 4.57
N ASN A 110 -13.49 -1.04 4.08
CA ASN A 110 -13.53 -2.42 3.59
C ASN A 110 -12.12 -2.81 3.09
N SER A 111 -11.92 -4.04 2.61
CA SER A 111 -10.63 -4.50 2.08
C SER A 111 -10.07 -3.67 0.91
N THR A 112 -10.92 -2.98 0.15
CA THR A 112 -10.49 -2.12 -0.98
C THR A 112 -10.19 -0.67 -0.56
N ARG A 113 -10.44 -0.29 0.70
CA ARG A 113 -10.38 1.09 1.20
C ARG A 113 -9.79 1.19 2.61
N LEU A 114 -8.50 0.89 2.72
CA LEU A 114 -7.76 1.00 3.98
C LEU A 114 -7.60 2.46 4.44
N GLN A 115 -7.57 2.68 5.75
CA GLN A 115 -7.27 3.99 6.34
C GLN A 115 -5.76 4.26 6.22
N VAL A 116 -5.39 5.08 5.24
CA VAL A 116 -3.99 5.48 4.99
C VAL A 116 -3.28 6.06 6.24
N PRO A 117 -3.92 6.88 7.10
CA PRO A 117 -3.30 7.31 8.36
C PRO A 117 -2.95 6.15 9.29
N PHE A 118 -3.79 5.12 9.39
CA PHE A 118 -3.48 3.91 10.16
C PHE A 118 -2.26 3.18 9.57
N LEU A 119 -2.20 3.00 8.24
CA LEU A 119 -1.03 2.40 7.58
C LEU A 119 0.26 3.19 7.83
N ASN A 120 0.21 4.53 7.74
CA ASN A 120 1.34 5.40 8.04
C ASN A 120 1.79 5.26 9.50
N LEU A 121 0.84 5.23 10.45
CA LEU A 121 1.14 5.01 11.88
C LEU A 121 1.81 3.64 12.10
N MET A 122 1.21 2.56 11.59
CA MET A 122 1.79 1.21 11.73
C MET A 122 3.20 1.15 11.11
N SER A 123 3.45 1.83 9.98
CA SER A 123 4.80 1.87 9.38
C SER A 123 5.82 2.64 10.24
N ASN A 124 5.42 3.70 10.96
CA ASN A 124 6.34 4.39 11.89
C ASN A 124 6.81 3.48 13.03
N VAL A 125 5.97 2.52 13.46
CA VAL A 125 6.30 1.53 14.49
C VAL A 125 7.09 0.37 13.89
N GLN A 126 6.63 -0.22 12.77
CA GLN A 126 7.36 -1.28 12.05
C GLN A 126 8.79 -0.85 11.70
N ALA A 127 8.98 0.38 11.22
CA ALA A 127 10.31 0.88 10.88
C ALA A 127 11.28 0.83 12.06
N ARG A 128 10.78 0.97 13.30
CA ARG A 128 11.58 0.99 14.54
C ARG A 128 11.72 -0.38 15.19
N GLY A 129 10.68 -1.20 15.13
CA GLY A 129 10.55 -2.46 15.88
C GLY A 129 10.30 -3.73 15.05
N GLY A 130 10.39 -3.66 13.72
CA GLY A 130 10.34 -4.81 12.79
C GLY A 130 8.93 -5.30 12.42
N SER A 131 7.98 -5.26 13.37
CA SER A 131 6.55 -5.49 13.13
C SER A 131 5.69 -4.67 14.10
N VAL A 132 4.36 -4.79 13.98
CA VAL A 132 3.40 -4.23 14.93
C VAL A 132 2.39 -5.30 15.30
N ARG A 133 2.04 -5.42 16.59
CA ARG A 133 0.95 -6.31 17.03
C ARG A 133 -0.34 -5.55 17.23
N VAL A 134 -1.42 -6.07 16.63
CA VAL A 134 -2.76 -5.48 16.76
C VAL A 134 -3.79 -6.56 17.06
N ARG A 135 -4.58 -6.39 18.12
CA ARG A 135 -5.71 -7.25 18.46
C ARG A 135 -7.02 -6.61 18.00
N VAL A 136 -7.91 -7.37 17.37
CA VAL A 136 -9.30 -6.96 17.08
C VAL A 136 -10.24 -7.76 17.97
N GLY A 137 -11.01 -7.07 18.80
CA GLY A 137 -11.86 -7.71 19.81
C GLY A 137 -12.60 -6.70 20.70
N GLY A 138 -12.54 -6.89 22.00
CA GLY A 138 -13.18 -6.03 23.01
C GLY A 138 -14.59 -6.52 23.34
N ASN A 139 -15.40 -5.70 24.01
CA ASN A 139 -16.73 -6.13 24.45
C ASN A 139 -17.66 -6.48 23.28
N THR A 140 -17.49 -5.85 22.10
CA THR A 140 -18.26 -6.20 20.90
C THR A 140 -17.77 -7.46 20.19
N GLN A 141 -16.62 -8.05 20.58
CA GLN A 141 -16.20 -9.35 20.05
C GLN A 141 -17.20 -10.44 20.45
N ASP A 142 -17.70 -10.39 21.69
CA ASP A 142 -18.64 -11.39 22.20
C ASP A 142 -20.01 -11.30 21.54
N TYR A 143 -20.27 -10.24 20.77
CA TYR A 143 -21.46 -10.05 19.97
C TYR A 143 -21.22 -10.21 18.46
N ALA A 144 -20.00 -10.59 18.05
CA ALA A 144 -19.61 -10.69 16.65
C ALA A 144 -20.10 -11.98 15.98
N THR A 145 -20.77 -11.86 14.83
CA THR A 145 -21.28 -12.99 14.02
C THR A 145 -20.93 -12.78 12.55
N ILE A 146 -20.31 -13.79 11.91
CA ILE A 146 -19.92 -13.71 10.50
C ILE A 146 -21.09 -14.05 9.56
N PHE A 147 -21.17 -13.31 8.45
CA PHE A 147 -22.11 -13.48 7.34
C PHE A 147 -21.29 -13.76 6.06
N PRO A 148 -20.96 -15.04 5.77
CA PRO A 148 -20.07 -15.39 4.66
C PRO A 148 -20.55 -14.96 3.27
N ASN A 149 -21.86 -14.82 3.10
CA ASN A 149 -22.51 -14.41 1.85
C ASN A 149 -22.66 -12.88 1.70
N GLY A 150 -22.12 -12.09 2.64
CA GLY A 150 -22.26 -10.63 2.69
C GLY A 150 -23.49 -10.15 3.47
N LEU A 151 -23.53 -8.84 3.75
CA LEU A 151 -24.70 -8.14 4.30
C LEU A 151 -25.57 -7.56 3.18
N ALA A 152 -26.86 -7.37 3.46
CA ALA A 152 -27.87 -7.02 2.45
C ALA A 152 -27.67 -5.65 1.78
N ASP A 153 -26.88 -4.76 2.36
CA ASP A 153 -26.55 -3.44 1.83
C ASP A 153 -25.10 -3.32 1.31
N GLY A 154 -24.34 -4.41 1.34
CA GLY A 154 -22.94 -4.47 0.89
C GLY A 154 -21.90 -3.88 1.84
N LYS A 155 -22.24 -3.54 3.09
CA LYS A 155 -21.23 -3.18 4.10
C LYS A 155 -20.37 -4.39 4.51
N MET A 156 -19.12 -4.13 4.89
CA MET A 156 -18.26 -5.13 5.54
C MET A 156 -18.79 -5.57 6.93
N MET A 157 -19.53 -4.70 7.62
CA MET A 157 -20.07 -4.89 8.98
C MET A 157 -21.24 -3.95 9.29
N GLU A 158 -22.12 -4.35 10.22
CA GLU A 158 -23.27 -3.59 10.72
C GLU A 158 -23.46 -3.81 12.24
N LYS A 159 -23.99 -2.80 12.93
CA LYS A 159 -24.41 -2.88 14.33
C LYS A 159 -25.95 -2.92 14.36
N GLU A 160 -26.53 -3.99 14.87
CA GLU A 160 -27.99 -4.06 15.02
C GLU A 160 -28.49 -3.15 16.17
N ALA A 161 -29.75 -2.74 16.10
CA ALA A 161 -30.38 -2.01 17.21
C ALA A 161 -30.57 -2.95 18.42
N GLN A 162 -30.38 -2.41 19.63
CA GLN A 162 -30.28 -3.14 20.90
C GLN A 162 -31.33 -4.24 21.12
N ASP A 163 -30.88 -5.36 21.69
CA ASP A 163 -31.68 -6.10 22.64
C ASP A 163 -31.88 -5.25 23.90
N THR A 164 -33.13 -4.96 24.26
CA THR A 164 -33.50 -4.15 25.43
C THR A 164 -33.21 -4.81 26.80
N THR A 165 -32.55 -5.97 26.82
CA THR A 165 -32.18 -6.71 28.04
C THR A 165 -30.68 -6.74 28.35
N ASN A 166 -29.81 -6.21 27.47
CA ASN A 166 -28.37 -6.12 27.73
C ASN A 166 -28.06 -5.03 28.78
N PRO A 167 -27.35 -5.32 29.89
CA PRO A 167 -26.97 -4.30 30.87
C PRO A 167 -25.81 -3.39 30.41
N THR A 168 -25.18 -3.72 29.27
CA THR A 168 -24.27 -2.83 28.55
C THR A 168 -24.94 -2.39 27.26
N ASP A 169 -24.70 -1.16 26.77
CA ASP A 169 -25.31 -0.67 25.51
C ASP A 169 -24.74 -1.33 24.23
N THR A 170 -24.17 -2.54 24.35
CA THR A 170 -23.42 -3.26 23.31
C THR A 170 -24.37 -3.86 22.25
N PRO A 171 -24.30 -3.41 20.98
CA PRO A 171 -25.14 -3.94 19.91
C PRO A 171 -24.63 -5.28 19.38
N ALA A 172 -25.52 -6.09 18.79
CA ALA A 172 -25.11 -7.24 18.00
C ALA A 172 -24.29 -6.79 16.79
N LEU A 173 -23.17 -7.47 16.52
CA LEU A 173 -22.18 -7.05 15.52
C LEU A 173 -22.14 -8.06 14.37
N LEU A 174 -22.81 -7.73 13.27
CA LEU A 174 -22.76 -8.53 12.05
C LEU A 174 -21.53 -8.12 11.25
N TYR A 175 -20.74 -9.07 10.74
CA TYR A 175 -19.58 -8.78 9.90
C TYR A 175 -19.41 -9.81 8.79
N THR A 176 -18.53 -9.54 7.82
CA THR A 176 -18.32 -10.38 6.64
C THR A 176 -16.84 -10.76 6.49
N PRO A 177 -16.49 -11.73 5.63
CA PRO A 177 -15.08 -12.05 5.33
C PRO A 177 -14.25 -10.86 4.82
N ASP A 178 -14.88 -9.79 4.33
CA ASP A 178 -14.25 -8.53 3.92
C ASP A 178 -13.49 -7.84 5.07
N VAL A 179 -13.89 -8.07 6.34
CA VAL A 179 -13.08 -7.72 7.51
C VAL A 179 -11.70 -8.38 7.44
N LEU A 180 -11.66 -9.67 7.16
CA LEU A 180 -10.42 -10.46 7.24
C LEU A 180 -9.54 -10.18 6.02
N TYR A 181 -10.14 -9.96 4.84
CA TYR A 181 -9.41 -9.43 3.68
C TYR A 181 -8.85 -8.03 3.94
N MET A 182 -9.53 -7.17 4.71
CA MET A 182 -9.00 -5.87 5.11
C MET A 182 -7.79 -6.00 6.04
N LEU A 183 -7.84 -6.87 7.05
CA LEU A 183 -6.69 -7.13 7.93
C LEU A 183 -5.51 -7.74 7.17
N SER A 184 -5.78 -8.69 6.28
CA SER A 184 -4.78 -9.29 5.39
C SER A 184 -4.15 -8.26 4.45
N ASN A 185 -4.95 -7.39 3.82
CA ASN A 185 -4.45 -6.31 2.94
C ASN A 185 -3.62 -5.27 3.69
N VAL A 186 -3.88 -5.02 4.98
CA VAL A 186 -2.97 -4.23 5.82
C VAL A 186 -1.63 -4.95 5.97
N SER A 187 -1.64 -6.24 6.31
CA SER A 187 -0.39 -7.00 6.53
C SER A 187 0.46 -7.20 5.27
N HIS A 188 -0.15 -7.15 4.09
CA HIS A 188 0.54 -7.11 2.79
C HIS A 188 1.22 -5.75 2.48
N LEU A 189 0.93 -4.71 3.26
CA LEU A 189 1.45 -3.35 3.05
C LEU A 189 2.40 -2.90 4.16
N VAL A 190 2.12 -3.31 5.41
CA VAL A 190 2.90 -3.04 6.62
C VAL A 190 2.93 -4.33 7.42
N ASN A 191 4.06 -4.73 8.00
CA ASN A 191 4.19 -6.00 8.73
C ASN A 191 3.43 -5.96 10.08
N VAL A 192 2.10 -6.13 10.01
CA VAL A 192 1.18 -6.19 11.14
C VAL A 192 0.83 -7.64 11.43
N GLU A 193 1.01 -8.04 12.68
CA GLU A 193 0.61 -9.33 13.26
C GLU A 193 -0.71 -9.17 14.03
N TRP A 194 -1.68 -10.04 13.78
CA TRP A 194 -3.04 -9.95 14.30
C TRP A 194 -3.35 -10.96 15.40
N TYR A 195 -4.07 -10.51 16.42
CA TYR A 195 -4.88 -11.37 17.28
C TYR A 195 -6.38 -11.12 17.00
N LEU A 196 -7.21 -12.16 17.03
CA LEU A 196 -8.67 -12.05 16.80
C LEU A 196 -9.47 -12.62 17.96
N GLY A 197 -10.54 -11.94 18.37
CA GLY A 197 -11.46 -12.42 19.41
C GLY A 197 -12.44 -13.50 18.92
N ILE A 198 -12.45 -14.66 19.59
CA ILE A 198 -13.52 -15.67 19.51
C ILE A 198 -14.62 -15.29 20.51
N PRO A 199 -15.90 -15.21 20.08
CA PRO A 199 -17.03 -14.98 20.99
C PRO A 199 -17.25 -16.15 21.96
N LEU A 200 -17.39 -15.87 23.25
CA LEU A 200 -17.62 -16.86 24.31
C LEU A 200 -18.90 -16.60 25.14
N ASN A 201 -19.62 -15.51 24.93
CA ASN A 201 -20.87 -15.23 25.67
C ASN A 201 -21.98 -16.28 25.49
N ASP A 202 -21.87 -17.21 24.54
CA ASP A 202 -22.74 -18.38 24.41
C ASP A 202 -21.94 -19.61 23.97
N THR A 203 -21.75 -20.58 24.88
CA THR A 203 -21.11 -21.87 24.58
C THR A 203 -22.07 -22.94 24.06
N THR A 204 -23.38 -22.65 23.94
CA THR A 204 -24.35 -23.52 23.25
C THR A 204 -24.37 -23.29 21.74
N ASN A 205 -24.05 -22.07 21.27
CA ASN A 205 -23.94 -21.71 19.85
C ASN A 205 -22.58 -21.04 19.54
N LEU A 206 -21.49 -21.81 19.63
CA LEU A 206 -20.13 -21.32 19.35
C LEU A 206 -20.02 -20.73 17.93
N ARG A 207 -19.48 -19.50 17.84
CA ARG A 207 -19.33 -18.74 16.58
C ARG A 207 -17.90 -18.77 16.07
N LEU A 208 -17.46 -19.95 15.65
CA LEU A 208 -16.07 -20.25 15.26
C LEU A 208 -15.64 -19.68 13.90
N GLY A 209 -16.55 -19.08 13.13
CA GLY A 209 -16.27 -18.49 11.82
C GLY A 209 -15.17 -17.43 11.79
N ILE A 210 -14.85 -16.78 12.93
CA ILE A 210 -13.68 -15.90 13.02
C ILE A 210 -12.35 -16.68 12.88
N ALA A 211 -12.32 -17.95 13.30
CA ALA A 211 -11.18 -18.85 13.17
C ALA A 211 -11.14 -19.51 11.79
N GLU A 212 -12.25 -20.14 11.37
CA GLU A 212 -12.39 -20.79 10.04
C GLU A 212 -11.96 -19.87 8.88
N TYR A 213 -12.40 -18.61 8.91
CA TYR A 213 -12.09 -17.62 7.88
C TYR A 213 -10.80 -16.86 8.22
N GLY A 214 -10.47 -16.68 9.49
CA GLY A 214 -9.27 -15.98 9.95
C GLY A 214 -8.00 -16.68 9.51
N GLU A 215 -7.86 -17.98 9.83
CA GLU A 215 -6.67 -18.74 9.43
C GLU A 215 -6.52 -18.80 7.90
N ARG A 216 -7.65 -18.90 7.18
CA ARG A 216 -7.68 -19.02 5.72
C ARG A 216 -7.36 -17.72 4.97
N ILE A 217 -7.64 -16.55 5.55
CA ILE A 217 -7.55 -15.25 4.88
C ILE A 217 -6.40 -14.37 5.41
N VAL A 218 -6.12 -14.44 6.72
CA VAL A 218 -5.07 -13.64 7.37
C VAL A 218 -3.75 -14.44 7.51
N GLY A 219 -3.79 -15.77 7.39
CA GLY A 219 -2.61 -16.62 7.16
C GLY A 219 -1.58 -16.60 8.29
N ASP A 220 -0.29 -16.50 7.93
CA ASP A 220 0.85 -16.45 8.88
C ASP A 220 0.75 -15.26 9.84
N LYS A 221 0.15 -14.16 9.38
CA LYS A 221 -0.01 -12.92 10.14
C LYS A 221 -1.04 -13.04 11.26
N LEU A 222 -1.85 -14.10 11.29
CA LEU A 222 -2.76 -14.38 12.39
C LEU A 222 -2.02 -15.15 13.49
N ILE A 223 -1.44 -14.43 14.45
CA ILE A 223 -0.57 -15.00 15.48
C ILE A 223 -1.35 -15.66 16.64
N GLY A 224 -2.65 -15.39 16.80
CA GLY A 224 -3.50 -16.18 17.70
C GLY A 224 -4.94 -15.69 17.86
N PHE A 225 -5.73 -16.46 18.61
CA PHE A 225 -7.13 -16.18 18.92
C PHE A 225 -7.34 -16.00 20.42
N GLN A 226 -8.00 -14.92 20.83
CA GLN A 226 -8.40 -14.70 22.22
C GLN A 226 -9.77 -15.34 22.47
N VAL A 227 -9.91 -16.16 23.52
CA VAL A 227 -11.16 -16.89 23.80
C VAL A 227 -11.95 -16.15 24.89
N GLY A 228 -12.98 -15.41 24.46
CA GLY A 228 -13.75 -14.48 25.30
C GLY A 228 -13.03 -13.16 25.59
N ASN A 229 -13.77 -12.19 26.13
CA ASN A 229 -13.24 -10.90 26.61
C ASN A 229 -13.65 -10.69 28.07
N GLU A 230 -12.69 -10.51 28.97
CA GLU A 230 -12.92 -10.24 30.40
C GLU A 230 -13.97 -11.20 31.04
N PRO A 231 -13.75 -12.53 30.97
CA PRO A 231 -14.74 -13.53 31.38
C PRO A 231 -15.07 -13.46 32.87
N ASP A 232 -14.21 -12.85 33.68
CA ASP A 232 -14.43 -12.55 35.09
C ASP A 232 -15.52 -11.49 35.35
N GLN A 233 -15.96 -10.78 34.30
CA GLN A 233 -17.12 -9.87 34.33
C GLN A 233 -18.41 -10.52 33.78
N TYR A 234 -18.38 -11.75 33.23
CA TYR A 234 -19.57 -12.35 32.59
C TYR A 234 -20.77 -12.52 33.54
N ALA A 235 -20.52 -12.77 34.83
CA ALA A 235 -21.57 -12.82 35.85
C ALA A 235 -22.21 -11.44 36.10
N SER A 236 -21.40 -10.38 36.25
CA SER A 236 -21.89 -9.01 36.47
C SER A 236 -22.55 -8.41 35.22
N HIS A 237 -22.11 -8.80 34.03
CA HIS A 237 -22.72 -8.42 32.76
C HIS A 237 -23.89 -9.32 32.34
N GLN A 238 -24.31 -10.28 33.17
CA GLN A 238 -25.46 -11.17 32.93
C GLN A 238 -25.30 -12.05 31.67
N HIS A 239 -24.06 -12.27 31.21
CA HIS A 239 -23.73 -13.20 30.12
C HIS A 239 -23.60 -14.65 30.64
N ARG A 240 -23.48 -14.81 31.96
CA ARG A 240 -23.44 -16.08 32.68
C ARG A 240 -24.24 -15.99 34.00
N PRO A 241 -24.59 -17.13 34.62
CA PRO A 241 -25.12 -17.17 35.98
C PRO A 241 -24.23 -16.42 37.00
N THR A 242 -24.84 -15.97 38.09
CA THR A 242 -24.16 -15.17 39.13
C THR A 242 -23.09 -15.93 39.92
N ASP A 243 -23.06 -17.25 39.79
CA ASP A 243 -22.13 -18.19 40.41
C ASP A 243 -21.03 -18.71 39.45
N TYR A 244 -21.01 -18.24 38.20
CA TYR A 244 -19.97 -18.59 37.21
C TYR A 244 -18.58 -18.13 37.65
N GLY A 245 -17.64 -19.07 37.73
CA GLY A 245 -16.28 -18.82 38.23
C GLY A 245 -15.15 -19.41 37.34
N PRO A 246 -13.90 -19.38 37.84
CA PRO A 246 -12.72 -19.86 37.12
C PRO A 246 -12.83 -21.29 36.57
N ALA A 247 -13.49 -22.19 37.32
CA ALA A 247 -13.70 -23.58 36.90
C ALA A 247 -14.66 -23.68 35.70
N ASP A 248 -15.73 -22.88 35.69
CA ASP A 248 -16.70 -22.83 34.59
C ASP A 248 -16.08 -22.22 33.33
N TYR A 249 -15.25 -21.19 33.48
CA TYR A 249 -14.45 -20.66 32.37
C TYR A 249 -13.48 -21.71 31.80
N SER A 250 -12.81 -22.50 32.64
CA SER A 250 -11.94 -23.60 32.16
C SER A 250 -12.73 -24.65 31.36
N ASN A 251 -13.97 -24.95 31.76
CA ASN A 251 -14.86 -25.87 31.04
C ASN A 251 -15.40 -25.26 29.72
N ASP A 252 -15.76 -23.97 29.71
CA ASP A 252 -16.14 -23.25 28.49
C ASP A 252 -14.96 -23.17 27.50
N PHE A 253 -13.74 -22.93 27.99
CA PHE A 253 -12.51 -22.94 27.17
C PHE A 253 -12.24 -24.34 26.60
N GLN A 254 -12.37 -25.41 27.40
CA GLN A 254 -12.29 -26.80 26.90
C GLN A 254 -13.31 -27.08 25.80
N THR A 255 -14.50 -26.50 25.89
CA THR A 255 -15.58 -26.66 24.91
C THR A 255 -15.19 -26.00 23.57
N VAL A 256 -14.55 -24.83 23.59
CA VAL A 256 -13.96 -24.20 22.40
C VAL A 256 -12.81 -25.03 21.81
N VAL A 257 -11.88 -25.52 22.65
CA VAL A 257 -10.77 -26.38 22.21
C VAL A 257 -11.30 -27.63 21.50
N ASN A 258 -12.27 -28.33 22.10
CA ASN A 258 -12.88 -29.53 21.54
C ASN A 258 -13.57 -29.25 20.21
N ALA A 259 -14.26 -28.10 20.09
CA ALA A 259 -14.96 -27.73 18.86
C ALA A 259 -14.00 -27.36 17.72
N LEU A 260 -12.95 -26.58 18.00
CA LEU A 260 -11.90 -26.24 17.03
C LEU A 260 -11.11 -27.47 16.57
N GLN A 261 -10.85 -28.44 17.46
CA GLN A 261 -10.21 -29.71 17.09
C GLN A 261 -11.12 -30.66 16.29
N ALA A 262 -12.44 -30.45 16.33
CA ALA A 262 -13.42 -31.23 15.58
C ALA A 262 -13.83 -30.60 14.24
N ASP A 263 -13.55 -29.31 14.02
CA ASP A 263 -13.89 -28.59 12.80
C ASP A 263 -12.82 -28.81 11.70
N PRO A 264 -13.15 -29.48 10.57
CA PRO A 264 -12.22 -29.69 9.47
C PRO A 264 -11.86 -28.43 8.68
N ASN A 265 -12.47 -27.28 8.97
CA ASN A 265 -12.17 -25.99 8.35
C ASN A 265 -11.10 -25.18 9.12
N VAL A 266 -10.78 -25.58 10.36
CA VAL A 266 -9.71 -25.00 11.17
C VAL A 266 -8.45 -25.85 11.02
N VAL A 267 -7.33 -25.21 10.72
CA VAL A 267 -6.05 -25.87 10.40
C VAL A 267 -5.16 -25.97 11.64
N THR A 268 -5.20 -24.98 12.53
CA THR A 268 -4.23 -24.84 13.65
C THR A 268 -4.92 -24.77 15.02
N ALA A 269 -5.80 -25.73 15.32
CA ALA A 269 -6.49 -25.84 16.62
C ALA A 269 -5.59 -26.05 17.86
N ASN A 270 -4.25 -26.12 17.70
CA ASN A 270 -3.26 -26.26 18.76
C ASN A 270 -2.22 -25.14 18.67
N GLY A 271 -1.77 -24.61 19.81
CA GLY A 271 -0.75 -23.54 19.87
C GLY A 271 -1.19 -22.20 19.28
N LYS A 272 -2.49 -21.87 19.32
CA LYS A 272 -3.08 -20.64 18.76
C LYS A 272 -3.95 -19.85 19.74
N LEU A 273 -4.40 -20.41 20.86
CA LEU A 273 -5.38 -19.78 21.74
C LEU A 273 -4.74 -18.91 22.83
N LEU A 274 -5.43 -17.84 23.24
CA LEU A 274 -5.05 -16.96 24.33
C LEU A 274 -6.19 -16.89 25.35
N GLY A 275 -5.83 -17.06 26.62
CA GLY A 275 -6.68 -16.91 27.78
C GLY A 275 -5.83 -16.81 29.06
N PRO A 276 -6.42 -16.52 30.23
CA PRO A 276 -7.83 -16.25 30.47
C PRO A 276 -8.34 -14.86 30.07
N SER A 277 -7.47 -13.87 29.85
CA SER A 277 -7.85 -12.46 29.61
C SER A 277 -8.71 -11.84 30.73
N LEU A 278 -8.39 -12.15 32.00
CA LEU A 278 -9.06 -11.56 33.17
C LEU A 278 -8.88 -10.04 33.18
N SER A 279 -9.86 -9.32 33.69
CA SER A 279 -9.84 -7.87 33.92
C SER A 279 -9.35 -7.47 35.32
N GLY A 280 -9.40 -8.40 36.28
CA GLY A 280 -8.99 -8.19 37.69
C GLY A 280 -10.11 -8.37 38.72
N VAL A 281 -11.29 -8.84 38.31
CA VAL A 281 -12.36 -9.29 39.22
C VAL A 281 -11.97 -10.63 39.85
N TRP A 282 -11.41 -11.55 39.06
CA TRP A 282 -10.73 -12.76 39.57
C TRP A 282 -9.23 -12.50 39.67
N GLN A 283 -8.58 -13.09 40.67
CA GLN A 283 -7.12 -13.12 40.75
C GLN A 283 -6.57 -14.21 39.82
N PRO A 284 -5.44 -13.99 39.11
CA PRO A 284 -4.87 -15.00 38.22
C PRO A 284 -4.64 -16.36 38.88
N GLN A 285 -4.29 -16.38 40.18
CA GLN A 285 -4.09 -17.62 40.94
C GLN A 285 -5.36 -18.48 41.03
N GLU A 286 -6.55 -17.89 41.08
CA GLU A 286 -7.82 -18.64 41.14
C GLU A 286 -8.10 -19.40 39.84
N VAL A 287 -7.54 -18.94 38.70
CA VAL A 287 -7.55 -19.66 37.42
C VAL A 287 -6.44 -20.70 37.34
N TRP A 288 -5.28 -20.44 37.95
CA TRP A 288 -4.18 -21.41 38.00
C TRP A 288 -4.50 -22.62 38.89
N ASP A 289 -5.19 -22.39 40.03
CA ASP A 289 -5.56 -23.42 41.01
C ASP A 289 -6.63 -24.40 40.48
N VAL A 290 -7.38 -24.04 39.42
CA VAL A 290 -8.31 -24.94 38.71
C VAL A 290 -7.68 -25.67 37.51
N ASN A 291 -6.34 -25.81 37.51
CA ASN A 291 -5.54 -26.53 36.50
C ASN A 291 -5.61 -26.01 35.06
N PHE A 292 -6.04 -24.76 34.83
CA PHE A 292 -6.18 -24.17 33.49
C PHE A 292 -4.92 -24.33 32.61
N ILE A 293 -3.72 -24.13 33.17
CA ILE A 293 -2.46 -24.27 32.41
C ILE A 293 -2.17 -25.75 32.08
N PRO A 294 -2.12 -26.70 33.04
CA PRO A 294 -2.02 -28.14 32.74
C PRO A 294 -2.99 -28.64 31.67
N ASP A 295 -4.27 -28.28 31.78
CA ASP A 295 -5.34 -28.84 30.94
C ASP A 295 -5.29 -28.29 29.51
N HIS A 296 -5.07 -26.98 29.34
CA HIS A 296 -5.14 -26.30 28.03
C HIS A 296 -3.79 -26.12 27.33
N LYS A 297 -2.68 -26.62 27.91
CA LYS A 297 -1.30 -26.34 27.45
C LYS A 297 -1.05 -26.56 25.96
N GLN A 298 -1.70 -27.55 25.35
CA GLN A 298 -1.54 -27.86 23.92
C GLN A 298 -2.27 -26.86 23.00
N ALA A 299 -3.35 -26.23 23.47
CA ALA A 299 -4.12 -25.26 22.71
C ALA A 299 -3.54 -23.83 22.81
N LEU A 300 -2.93 -23.50 23.95
CA LEU A 300 -2.43 -22.17 24.27
C LEU A 300 -1.22 -21.75 23.41
N ALA A 301 -1.34 -20.59 22.75
CA ALA A 301 -0.22 -19.82 22.20
C ALA A 301 0.44 -18.94 23.27
N ALA A 302 -0.35 -18.40 24.21
CA ALA A 302 0.11 -17.52 25.27
C ALA A 302 -0.92 -17.42 26.41
N LEU A 303 -0.46 -16.98 27.58
CA LEU A 303 -1.34 -16.56 28.67
C LEU A 303 -1.63 -15.05 28.55
N SER A 304 -2.88 -14.64 28.75
CA SER A 304 -3.32 -13.26 28.55
C SER A 304 -4.02 -12.67 29.76
N MET A 305 -3.86 -11.36 29.95
CA MET A 305 -4.55 -10.51 30.93
C MET A 305 -5.02 -9.23 30.27
N SER A 306 -6.12 -8.66 30.76
CA SER A 306 -6.58 -7.30 30.50
C SER A 306 -6.44 -6.48 31.78
N PHE A 307 -6.06 -5.21 31.72
CA PHE A 307 -6.02 -4.39 32.94
C PHE A 307 -6.08 -2.88 32.70
N TYR A 308 -6.83 -2.18 33.55
CA TYR A 308 -6.90 -0.72 33.60
C TYR A 308 -6.70 -0.25 35.05
N PRO A 309 -5.72 0.65 35.35
CA PRO A 309 -5.43 1.12 36.70
C PRO A 309 -6.62 1.74 37.46
N ASP A 310 -7.41 2.56 36.77
CA ASP A 310 -8.63 3.18 37.28
C ASP A 310 -9.83 2.89 36.35
N ASN A 311 -11.02 3.34 36.74
CA ASN A 311 -12.24 3.26 35.93
C ASN A 311 -13.01 4.59 35.95
N ASN A 312 -13.47 5.07 34.79
CA ASN A 312 -14.37 6.23 34.70
C ASN A 312 -15.85 5.81 34.58
N CYS A 313 -16.22 4.68 35.19
CA CYS A 313 -17.52 4.03 34.95
C CYS A 313 -18.67 4.60 35.80
N GLY A 314 -18.39 5.47 36.77
CA GLY A 314 -19.40 6.16 37.60
C GLY A 314 -20.14 5.28 38.63
N PHE A 315 -20.09 3.95 38.52
CA PHE A 315 -20.80 3.01 39.41
C PHE A 315 -20.46 3.18 40.90
N ASN A 316 -19.22 3.59 41.22
CA ASN A 316 -18.74 3.88 42.57
C ASN A 316 -18.67 5.38 42.88
N GLY A 317 -19.37 6.21 42.10
CA GLY A 317 -19.29 7.68 42.14
C GLY A 317 -18.41 8.26 41.03
N VAL A 318 -18.44 9.58 40.89
CA VAL A 318 -17.62 10.32 39.91
C VAL A 318 -16.26 10.65 40.56
N ILE A 319 -15.18 10.16 39.94
CA ILE A 319 -13.80 10.46 40.34
C ILE A 319 -13.39 11.80 39.70
N ASP A 320 -12.74 12.67 40.48
CA ASP A 320 -12.15 13.91 39.97
C ASP A 320 -10.79 13.62 39.28
N PRO A 321 -10.65 13.85 37.95
CA PRO A 321 -9.39 13.65 37.24
C PRO A 321 -8.21 14.41 37.85
N GLN A 322 -8.43 15.59 38.42
CA GLN A 322 -7.36 16.40 39.03
C GLN A 322 -6.80 15.73 40.29
N SER A 323 -7.62 14.97 41.03
CA SER A 323 -7.23 14.27 42.25
C SER A 323 -6.36 13.03 41.98
N ILE A 324 -6.63 12.31 40.89
CA ILE A 324 -5.88 11.11 40.50
C ILE A 324 -4.66 11.40 39.63
N PHE A 325 -4.61 12.53 38.90
CA PHE A 325 -3.51 12.82 37.96
C PHE A 325 -2.08 12.58 38.50
N PRO A 326 -1.73 12.88 39.78
CA PRO A 326 -0.41 12.56 40.32
C PRO A 326 -0.05 11.06 40.36
N SER A 327 -1.03 10.14 40.41
CA SER A 327 -0.79 8.68 40.45
C SER A 327 -0.24 8.14 39.13
N TYR A 328 -0.42 8.86 38.02
CA TYR A 328 0.10 8.54 36.68
C TYR A 328 1.50 9.14 36.45
N LEU A 329 1.98 10.00 37.35
CA LEU A 329 3.20 10.80 37.17
C LEU A 329 4.33 10.33 38.09
N ASN A 330 4.42 9.01 38.28
CA ASN A 330 5.41 8.37 39.12
C ASN A 330 5.63 6.91 38.69
N HIS A 331 6.87 6.44 38.85
CA HIS A 331 7.33 5.08 38.52
C HIS A 331 6.66 3.97 39.34
N THR A 332 6.31 4.25 40.60
CA THR A 332 5.63 3.29 41.48
C THR A 332 4.28 2.83 40.93
N SER A 333 3.63 3.62 40.06
CA SER A 333 2.45 3.23 39.29
C SER A 333 2.70 1.94 38.49
N GLY A 334 3.71 1.94 37.60
CA GLY A 334 4.09 0.78 36.81
C GLY A 334 4.61 -0.38 37.66
N GLN A 335 5.44 -0.09 38.68
CA GLN A 335 6.01 -1.12 39.57
C GLN A 335 4.91 -1.91 40.32
N ILE A 336 3.88 -1.23 40.83
CA ILE A 336 2.77 -1.88 41.55
C ILE A 336 1.94 -2.76 40.61
N ILE A 337 1.55 -2.24 39.44
CA ILE A 337 0.69 -2.97 38.50
C ILE A 337 1.40 -4.23 37.99
N ALA A 338 2.66 -4.12 37.56
CA ALA A 338 3.44 -5.26 37.09
C ALA A 338 3.77 -6.25 38.21
N GLY A 339 3.96 -5.76 39.45
CA GLY A 339 4.19 -6.55 40.66
C GLY A 339 3.12 -7.62 40.91
N ASN A 340 1.85 -7.34 40.60
CA ASN A 340 0.74 -8.28 40.74
C ASN A 340 0.89 -9.54 39.88
N TYR A 341 1.66 -9.48 38.79
CA TYR A 341 1.77 -10.56 37.80
C TYR A 341 3.08 -11.35 37.86
N ILE A 342 4.05 -10.99 38.71
CA ILE A 342 5.39 -11.63 38.78
C ILE A 342 5.31 -13.15 38.98
N ALA A 343 4.39 -13.64 39.82
CA ALA A 343 4.16 -15.07 40.01
C ALA A 343 3.62 -15.74 38.72
N SER A 344 2.77 -15.04 37.97
CA SER A 344 2.16 -15.55 36.73
C SER A 344 3.13 -15.51 35.55
N THR A 345 3.99 -14.49 35.43
CA THR A 345 5.03 -14.46 34.37
C THR A 345 6.14 -15.48 34.65
N ALA A 346 6.44 -15.79 35.92
CA ALA A 346 7.30 -16.92 36.29
C ALA A 346 6.66 -18.28 35.96
N LEU A 347 5.36 -18.45 36.20
CA LEU A 347 4.61 -19.67 35.87
C LEU A 347 4.48 -19.88 34.35
N ALA A 348 4.33 -18.80 33.58
CA ALA A 348 4.33 -18.82 32.12
C ALA A 348 5.68 -19.30 31.56
N GLN A 349 6.79 -18.73 32.04
CA GLN A 349 8.15 -19.14 31.68
C GLN A 349 8.42 -20.62 32.03
N GLN A 350 8.03 -21.08 33.22
CA GLN A 350 8.14 -22.50 33.60
C GLN A 350 7.37 -23.44 32.65
N ASN A 351 6.37 -22.93 31.94
CA ASN A 351 5.58 -23.67 30.96
C ASN A 351 6.01 -23.48 29.50
N ASN A 352 6.99 -22.60 29.23
CA ASN A 352 7.38 -22.10 27.90
C ASN A 352 6.23 -21.37 27.17
N LEU A 353 5.38 -20.64 27.91
CA LEU A 353 4.32 -19.81 27.35
C LEU A 353 4.69 -18.32 27.46
N PRO A 354 4.44 -17.50 26.42
CA PRO A 354 4.42 -16.04 26.51
C PRO A 354 3.36 -15.55 27.51
N PHE A 355 3.56 -14.35 28.07
CA PHE A 355 2.59 -13.68 28.94
C PHE A 355 2.27 -12.28 28.38
N VAL A 356 0.98 -11.99 28.18
CA VAL A 356 0.51 -10.91 27.29
C VAL A 356 -0.48 -10.00 28.01
N MET A 357 -0.26 -8.69 27.96
CA MET A 357 -1.28 -7.71 28.34
C MET A 357 -2.11 -7.40 27.10
N ILE A 358 -3.14 -8.22 26.83
CA ILE A 358 -3.89 -8.25 25.57
C ILE A 358 -4.81 -7.03 25.40
N GLU A 359 -5.15 -6.38 26.52
CA GLU A 359 -5.79 -5.08 26.52
C GLU A 359 -5.39 -4.26 27.75
N THR A 360 -4.96 -3.02 27.54
CA THR A 360 -4.77 -2.05 28.63
C THR A 360 -4.92 -0.62 28.12
N ASN A 361 -5.25 0.31 29.02
CA ASN A 361 -5.00 1.73 28.84
C ASN A 361 -5.05 2.43 30.21
N THR A 362 -4.93 3.76 30.27
CA THR A 362 -4.88 4.51 31.55
C THR A 362 -6.04 4.20 32.50
N ALA A 363 -7.27 4.09 32.00
CA ALA A 363 -8.45 3.82 32.81
C ALA A 363 -9.62 3.32 31.95
N SER A 364 -10.45 2.42 32.48
CA SER A 364 -11.59 1.84 31.75
C SER A 364 -12.78 2.83 31.63
N CYS A 365 -13.84 2.43 30.93
CA CYS A 365 -14.96 3.31 30.54
C CYS A 365 -14.51 4.60 29.83
N GLY A 366 -13.51 4.45 28.94
CA GLY A 366 -13.03 5.50 28.05
C GLY A 366 -11.96 6.44 28.61
N GLY A 367 -11.54 6.27 29.87
CA GLY A 367 -10.51 7.09 30.49
C GLY A 367 -11.00 8.44 31.01
N PHE A 368 -10.06 9.32 31.39
CA PHE A 368 -10.35 10.60 32.04
C PHE A 368 -9.87 11.81 31.23
N PRO A 369 -10.65 12.90 31.16
CA PRO A 369 -10.25 14.14 30.48
C PRO A 369 -9.03 14.75 31.19
N GLY A 370 -7.99 15.08 30.41
CA GLY A 370 -6.79 15.75 30.90
C GLY A 370 -5.78 14.86 31.64
N VAL A 371 -6.12 13.60 31.94
CA VAL A 371 -5.16 12.53 32.30
C VAL A 371 -4.83 11.71 31.06
N SER A 372 -5.84 11.05 30.49
CA SER A 372 -5.67 10.07 29.41
C SER A 372 -5.21 10.70 28.09
N ASN A 373 -5.65 11.92 27.81
CA ASN A 373 -5.28 12.70 26.62
C ASN A 373 -4.30 13.85 26.91
N ALA A 374 -3.34 13.64 27.82
CA ALA A 374 -2.24 14.58 28.10
C ALA A 374 -0.86 13.87 28.07
N PHE A 375 0.23 14.63 27.93
CA PHE A 375 1.60 14.11 27.82
C PHE A 375 2.01 13.17 28.97
N GLY A 376 1.43 13.33 30.15
CA GLY A 376 1.57 12.40 31.27
C GLY A 376 1.23 10.95 30.90
N SER A 377 0.21 10.70 30.07
CA SER A 377 -0.11 9.34 29.61
C SER A 377 0.93 8.77 28.66
N ALA A 378 1.70 9.61 27.95
CA ALA A 378 2.81 9.18 27.10
C ALA A 378 4.01 8.71 27.92
N LEU A 379 4.38 9.45 28.98
CA LEU A 379 5.45 9.04 29.90
C LEU A 379 5.03 7.81 30.71
N TRP A 380 3.80 7.82 31.25
CA TRP A 380 3.22 6.70 32.00
C TRP A 380 3.20 5.40 31.17
N ALA A 381 2.67 5.43 29.94
CA ALA A 381 2.56 4.22 29.13
C ALA A 381 3.93 3.68 28.68
N LEU A 382 4.91 4.57 28.49
CA LEU A 382 6.29 4.19 28.17
C LEU A 382 6.96 3.51 29.36
N ASP A 383 6.91 4.11 30.55
CA ASP A 383 7.45 3.55 31.79
C ASP A 383 6.75 2.23 32.17
N TYR A 384 5.42 2.20 32.10
CA TYR A 384 4.61 1.00 32.35
C TYR A 384 4.94 -0.14 31.37
N ALA A 385 5.12 0.15 30.07
CA ALA A 385 5.53 -0.87 29.10
C ALA A 385 6.93 -1.42 29.37
N LEU A 386 7.91 -0.56 29.70
CA LEU A 386 9.25 -1.01 30.09
C LEU A 386 9.22 -1.83 31.40
N GLN A 387 8.35 -1.49 32.34
CA GLN A 387 8.18 -2.23 33.59
C GLN A 387 7.49 -3.59 33.40
N LEU A 388 6.50 -3.69 32.50
CA LEU A 388 5.91 -4.97 32.08
C LEU A 388 6.96 -5.87 31.40
N ALA A 389 7.79 -5.30 30.53
CA ALA A 389 8.87 -6.00 29.86
C ALA A 389 9.94 -6.51 30.85
N TYR A 390 10.35 -5.68 31.81
CA TYR A 390 11.23 -6.08 32.92
C TYR A 390 10.59 -7.20 33.78
N SER A 391 9.27 -7.15 33.96
CA SER A 391 8.47 -8.15 34.68
C SER A 391 8.17 -9.43 33.88
N ASN A 392 8.79 -9.60 32.69
CA ASN A 392 8.67 -10.75 31.79
C ASN A 392 7.28 -10.97 31.16
N PHE A 393 6.55 -9.88 30.88
CA PHE A 393 5.60 -9.89 29.76
C PHE A 393 6.36 -9.97 28.43
N THR A 394 5.69 -10.39 27.36
CA THR A 394 6.24 -10.40 25.98
C THR A 394 5.67 -9.31 25.09
N ASN A 395 4.53 -8.72 25.47
CA ASN A 395 3.90 -7.58 24.80
C ASN A 395 2.72 -7.02 25.62
N ALA A 396 2.33 -5.79 25.31
CA ALA A 396 1.17 -5.08 25.82
C ALA A 396 0.44 -4.32 24.70
N LEU A 397 -0.90 -4.25 24.74
CA LEU A 397 -1.71 -3.65 23.66
C LEU A 397 -2.62 -2.52 24.17
N LEU A 398 -2.39 -1.29 23.69
CA LEU A 398 -3.16 -0.10 24.07
C LEU A 398 -4.53 -0.07 23.38
N HIS A 399 -5.63 0.03 24.15
CA HIS A 399 -6.98 -0.02 23.59
C HIS A 399 -7.40 1.25 22.81
N VAL A 400 -8.15 1.04 21.71
CA VAL A 400 -8.72 2.04 20.80
C VAL A 400 -10.25 1.89 20.74
N GLY A 401 -10.96 2.76 21.47
CA GLY A 401 -12.43 2.69 21.66
C GLY A 401 -13.26 3.60 20.73
N GLY A 402 -12.62 4.27 19.77
CA GLY A 402 -13.29 5.23 18.87
C GLY A 402 -13.52 6.62 19.50
N GLN A 403 -14.27 7.49 18.83
CA GLN A 403 -14.27 8.94 19.12
C GLN A 403 -14.76 9.34 20.54
N ASN A 404 -15.47 8.46 21.23
CA ASN A 404 -16.07 8.74 22.54
C ASN A 404 -15.17 8.35 23.74
N VAL A 405 -13.90 7.99 23.51
CA VAL A 405 -12.92 7.75 24.59
C VAL A 405 -11.77 8.76 24.54
N TYR A 406 -11.20 9.08 25.70
CA TYR A 406 -10.08 10.00 25.85
C TYR A 406 -8.73 9.33 25.57
N TYR A 407 -8.60 8.02 25.84
CA TYR A 407 -7.31 7.34 25.90
C TYR A 407 -6.72 6.89 24.55
N ASN A 408 -7.35 7.23 23.42
CA ASN A 408 -6.97 6.70 22.10
C ASN A 408 -5.54 7.10 21.70
N PRO A 409 -4.68 6.14 21.30
CA PRO A 409 -3.46 6.42 20.56
C PRO A 409 -3.72 7.20 19.25
N PHE A 410 -4.79 6.90 18.53
CA PHE A 410 -5.17 7.60 17.31
C PHE A 410 -6.69 7.61 17.13
N THR A 411 -7.23 8.69 16.55
CA THR A 411 -8.67 8.85 16.32
C THR A 411 -8.95 9.44 14.93
N PRO A 412 -9.77 8.76 14.08
CA PRO A 412 -10.27 9.34 12.84
C PRO A 412 -11.25 10.49 13.13
N PRO A 413 -11.31 11.54 12.30
CA PRO A 413 -12.27 12.64 12.45
C PRO A 413 -13.73 12.14 12.33
N PRO A 414 -14.72 12.84 12.92
CA PRO A 414 -16.13 12.52 12.72
C PRO A 414 -16.52 12.42 11.24
N THR A 415 -17.43 11.52 10.87
CA THR A 415 -17.77 11.22 9.46
C THR A 415 -18.31 12.43 8.68
N ASN A 416 -18.85 13.43 9.37
CA ASN A 416 -19.26 14.72 8.78
C ASN A 416 -18.14 15.77 8.69
N GLN A 417 -16.96 15.49 9.28
CA GLN A 417 -15.76 16.35 9.30
C GLN A 417 -14.58 15.77 8.49
N SER A 418 -14.57 14.46 8.20
CA SER A 418 -13.51 13.74 7.47
C SER A 418 -13.18 14.24 6.06
N THR A 419 -13.93 15.21 5.53
CA THR A 419 -13.64 15.88 4.25
C THR A 419 -12.86 17.19 4.40
N PHE A 420 -12.58 17.65 5.63
CA PHE A 420 -11.84 18.90 5.90
C PHE A 420 -10.98 18.87 7.18
N HIS A 421 -11.18 17.90 8.08
CA HIS A 421 -10.29 17.59 9.20
C HIS A 421 -9.47 16.33 8.90
N GLN A 422 -8.23 16.28 9.38
CA GLN A 422 -7.40 15.07 9.38
C GLN A 422 -7.59 14.29 10.70
N TRP A 423 -6.71 13.33 11.01
CA TRP A 423 -6.77 12.56 12.25
C TRP A 423 -6.18 13.34 13.44
N THR A 424 -6.57 12.93 14.64
CA THR A 424 -5.92 13.31 15.91
C THR A 424 -5.09 12.13 16.39
N ILE A 425 -3.80 12.36 16.69
CA ILE A 425 -2.93 11.39 17.34
C ILE A 425 -2.87 11.75 18.83
N GLY A 426 -3.22 10.80 19.69
CA GLY A 426 -3.21 11.01 21.14
C GLY A 426 -1.79 11.02 21.71
N PRO A 427 -1.52 11.76 22.80
CA PRO A 427 -0.22 11.78 23.46
C PRO A 427 0.38 10.39 23.72
N ILE A 428 -0.47 9.44 24.13
CA ILE A 428 -0.06 8.07 24.45
C ILE A 428 0.60 7.32 23.28
N TYR A 429 0.29 7.65 22.01
CA TYR A 429 0.91 7.00 20.86
C TYR A 429 2.42 7.23 20.76
N TYR A 430 2.93 8.36 21.28
CA TYR A 430 4.37 8.63 21.29
C TYR A 430 5.15 7.63 22.16
N SER A 431 4.48 6.99 23.15
CA SER A 431 5.09 5.88 23.92
C SER A 431 5.41 4.68 23.04
N VAL A 432 4.56 4.36 22.04
CA VAL A 432 4.72 3.21 21.15
C VAL A 432 5.95 3.36 20.26
N LEU A 433 6.19 4.57 19.74
CA LEU A 433 7.42 4.87 19.00
C LEU A 433 8.66 4.72 19.89
N ALA A 434 8.62 5.25 21.12
CA ALA A 434 9.74 5.19 22.05
C ALA A 434 10.03 3.75 22.54
N VAL A 435 9.01 2.91 22.81
CA VAL A 435 9.20 1.48 23.15
C VAL A 435 9.81 0.72 21.97
N ALA A 436 9.26 0.90 20.76
CA ALA A 436 9.76 0.22 19.57
C ALA A 436 11.23 0.55 19.29
N GLU A 437 11.62 1.82 19.45
CA GLU A 437 13.01 2.26 19.29
C GLU A 437 13.93 1.88 20.48
N THR A 438 13.36 1.63 21.66
CA THR A 438 14.11 1.16 22.85
C THR A 438 14.53 -0.30 22.72
N PHE A 439 13.67 -1.17 22.17
CA PHE A 439 14.01 -2.59 21.95
C PHE A 439 14.61 -2.88 20.56
N GLY A 440 14.31 -2.08 19.55
CA GLY A 440 14.85 -2.22 18.20
C GLY A 440 14.35 -3.47 17.45
N THR A 441 14.98 -3.77 16.31
CA THR A 441 14.60 -4.86 15.39
C THR A 441 15.23 -6.22 15.67
N SER A 442 16.11 -6.35 16.67
CA SER A 442 16.87 -7.59 16.92
C SER A 442 16.03 -8.74 17.48
N ASN A 443 14.96 -8.41 18.22
CA ASN A 443 14.20 -9.33 19.07
C ASN A 443 15.05 -10.02 20.16
N GLN A 444 16.22 -9.47 20.49
CA GLN A 444 17.17 -9.98 21.51
C GLN A 444 17.43 -8.98 22.65
N SER A 445 16.65 -7.90 22.74
CA SER A 445 16.85 -6.86 23.77
C SER A 445 16.35 -7.33 25.14
N GLN A 446 17.19 -7.29 26.17
CA GLN A 446 16.83 -7.59 27.56
C GLN A 446 16.90 -6.31 28.41
N ILE A 447 15.94 -6.10 29.31
CA ILE A 447 15.82 -4.86 30.10
C ILE A 447 15.96 -5.10 31.60
N ILE A 448 16.47 -4.11 32.32
CA ILE A 448 16.48 -4.05 33.79
C ILE A 448 16.19 -2.62 34.28
N ASP A 449 15.34 -2.51 35.31
CA ASP A 449 15.16 -1.29 36.12
C ASP A 449 16.44 -1.00 36.90
N LEU A 450 17.03 0.19 36.69
CA LEU A 450 18.28 0.59 37.35
C LEU A 450 18.07 1.24 38.74
N GLN A 451 16.82 1.45 39.16
CA GLN A 451 16.46 2.15 40.42
C GLN A 451 17.17 3.51 40.54
N MET A 452 17.15 4.27 39.44
CA MET A 452 17.98 5.47 39.28
C MET A 452 17.67 6.57 40.31
N ASN A 453 18.67 7.43 40.54
CA ASN A 453 18.58 8.55 41.47
C ASN A 453 18.19 8.14 42.92
N GLY A 454 18.58 6.92 43.33
CA GLY A 454 18.22 6.37 44.64
C GLY A 454 16.78 5.83 44.71
N ASN A 455 16.33 5.17 43.65
CA ASN A 455 14.95 4.74 43.42
C ASN A 455 13.93 5.90 43.49
N ASN A 456 14.27 7.05 42.86
CA ASN A 456 13.40 8.21 42.89
C ASN A 456 12.22 8.04 41.92
N ILE A 457 10.99 8.06 42.48
CA ILE A 457 9.77 7.77 41.71
C ILE A 457 9.48 8.75 40.57
N TYR A 458 10.10 9.93 40.54
CA TYR A 458 9.92 10.93 39.47
C TYR A 458 11.00 10.89 38.39
N THR A 459 12.11 10.17 38.61
CA THR A 459 13.23 10.08 37.68
C THR A 459 13.75 8.63 37.53
N PRO A 460 12.89 7.66 37.13
CA PRO A 460 13.33 6.29 36.88
C PRO A 460 14.18 6.19 35.62
N GLY A 461 14.80 5.03 35.43
CA GLY A 461 15.44 4.70 34.18
C GLY A 461 15.95 3.25 34.13
N TYR A 462 16.20 2.80 32.92
CA TYR A 462 16.45 1.39 32.60
C TYR A 462 17.71 1.23 31.75
N ALA A 463 18.36 0.08 31.87
CA ALA A 463 19.40 -0.38 30.95
C ALA A 463 18.84 -1.46 30.01
N ILE A 464 19.15 -1.34 28.72
CA ILE A 464 18.75 -2.29 27.68
C ILE A 464 20.01 -2.91 27.07
N TYR A 465 20.10 -4.23 27.17
CA TYR A 465 21.17 -5.04 26.60
C TYR A 465 20.66 -5.71 25.33
N ASP A 466 21.19 -5.34 24.17
CA ASP A 466 20.81 -5.92 22.87
C ASP A 466 21.86 -6.94 22.45
N GLY A 467 21.45 -8.18 22.13
CA GLY A 467 22.38 -9.26 21.74
C GLY A 467 23.43 -9.63 22.79
N GLY A 468 23.24 -9.24 24.06
CA GLY A 468 24.20 -9.46 25.15
C GLY A 468 25.22 -8.35 25.39
N VAL A 469 25.11 -7.18 24.74
CA VAL A 469 25.90 -5.97 25.05
C VAL A 469 25.00 -4.82 25.51
N LEU A 470 25.46 -3.99 26.44
CA LEU A 470 24.72 -2.81 26.87
C LEU A 470 24.60 -1.81 25.71
N ALA A 471 23.39 -1.67 25.17
CA ALA A 471 23.12 -0.94 23.95
C ALA A 471 22.50 0.44 24.20
N ARG A 472 21.52 0.52 25.12
CA ARG A 472 20.71 1.74 25.32
C ARG A 472 20.40 2.00 26.79
N LEU A 473 20.18 3.28 27.14
CA LEU A 473 19.54 3.70 28.39
C LEU A 473 18.24 4.42 28.10
N ALA A 474 17.21 4.15 28.90
CA ALA A 474 15.90 4.77 28.80
C ALA A 474 15.65 5.58 30.09
N LEU A 475 15.67 6.91 30.01
CA LEU A 475 15.74 7.82 31.18
C LEU A 475 14.53 8.75 31.23
N PHE A 476 13.87 8.89 32.39
CA PHE A 476 12.60 9.62 32.52
C PHE A 476 12.69 10.81 33.48
N ASN A 477 11.82 11.80 33.30
CA ASN A 477 11.57 12.89 34.24
C ASN A 477 10.07 13.26 34.22
N TYR A 478 9.35 12.91 35.30
CA TYR A 478 7.93 13.21 35.46
C TYR A 478 7.66 14.64 35.97
N VAL A 479 8.69 15.37 36.43
CA VAL A 479 8.50 16.71 37.03
C VAL A 479 8.22 17.75 35.95
N THR A 480 7.12 18.50 36.10
CA THR A 480 6.91 19.73 35.31
C THR A 480 7.48 20.92 36.07
N ASP A 481 8.49 21.57 35.49
CA ASP A 481 9.12 22.74 36.09
C ASP A 481 9.41 23.82 35.03
N PRO A 482 8.54 24.83 34.87
CA PRO A 482 8.72 25.93 33.92
C PRO A 482 9.94 26.82 34.20
N SER A 483 10.63 26.68 35.33
CA SER A 483 11.92 27.35 35.59
C SER A 483 13.11 26.61 34.97
N GLY A 484 12.92 25.34 34.58
CA GLY A 484 13.96 24.44 34.09
C GLY A 484 14.86 23.85 35.18
N ALA A 485 14.73 24.27 36.45
CA ALA A 485 15.63 23.87 37.53
C ALA A 485 15.61 22.36 37.84
N SER A 486 14.48 21.69 37.59
CA SER A 486 14.30 20.23 37.75
C SER A 486 14.82 19.41 36.56
N THR A 487 15.44 20.03 35.56
CA THR A 487 16.21 19.32 34.51
C THR A 487 17.43 18.69 35.15
N TYR A 488 17.58 17.36 35.06
CA TYR A 488 18.69 16.66 35.69
C TYR A 488 19.78 16.24 34.71
N THR A 489 20.98 16.00 35.23
CA THR A 489 22.10 15.36 34.51
C THR A 489 22.37 13.97 35.08
N ALA A 490 22.05 12.93 34.32
CA ALA A 490 22.49 11.57 34.61
C ALA A 490 23.96 11.45 34.21
N SER A 491 24.83 11.31 35.22
CA SER A 491 26.24 10.97 35.01
C SER A 491 26.38 9.45 35.09
N PHE A 492 27.07 8.80 34.17
CA PHE A 492 27.23 7.34 34.21
C PHE A 492 28.59 6.86 33.72
N ALA A 493 28.97 5.65 34.09
CA ALA A 493 30.16 4.96 33.59
C ALA A 493 29.83 3.50 33.23
N ILE A 494 30.32 3.02 32.10
CA ILE A 494 30.21 1.63 31.65
C ILE A 494 31.51 0.92 31.98
N GLY A 495 31.42 -0.17 32.72
CA GLY A 495 32.59 -0.90 33.22
C GLY A 495 33.49 -0.05 34.14
N GLY A 496 34.65 -0.60 34.52
CA GLY A 496 35.53 0.01 35.52
C GLY A 496 34.89 0.06 36.91
N GLY A 497 35.42 0.94 37.77
CA GLY A 497 34.93 1.11 39.14
C GLY A 497 34.85 -0.20 39.91
N ASN A 498 33.69 -0.51 40.48
CA ASN A 498 33.43 -1.74 41.25
C ASN A 498 32.91 -2.92 40.39
N THR A 499 32.80 -2.78 39.06
CA THR A 499 32.19 -3.82 38.20
C THR A 499 33.07 -5.04 37.94
N GLY A 500 34.39 -4.92 38.15
CA GLY A 500 35.38 -5.92 37.74
C GLY A 500 35.63 -5.98 36.22
N GLN A 501 34.94 -5.16 35.42
CA GLN A 501 35.12 -5.05 33.97
C GLN A 501 36.12 -3.94 33.62
N ALA A 502 36.68 -3.98 32.41
CA ALA A 502 37.45 -2.87 31.87
C ALA A 502 36.58 -1.62 31.65
N ASN A 503 37.20 -0.44 31.59
CA ASN A 503 36.54 0.80 31.19
C ASN A 503 35.96 0.65 29.78
N GLY A 504 34.67 0.95 29.62
CA GLY A 504 33.92 0.73 28.38
C GLY A 504 32.96 1.86 28.01
N THR A 505 33.04 3.03 28.66
CA THR A 505 32.25 4.20 28.26
C THR A 505 32.72 4.69 26.89
N PRO A 506 31.82 4.86 25.90
CA PRO A 506 32.21 5.34 24.57
C PRO A 506 32.67 6.81 24.62
N ALA A 507 33.38 7.27 23.59
CA ALA A 507 33.81 8.67 23.50
C ALA A 507 32.64 9.66 23.30
N GLN A 508 31.51 9.18 22.78
CA GLN A 508 30.28 9.93 22.60
C GLN A 508 29.07 8.97 22.64
N VAL A 509 27.90 9.50 22.97
CA VAL A 509 26.60 8.81 22.89
C VAL A 509 25.63 9.63 22.05
N LYS A 510 24.58 9.00 21.54
CA LYS A 510 23.50 9.67 20.78
C LYS A 510 22.24 9.69 21.63
N VAL A 511 21.44 10.76 21.56
CA VAL A 511 20.25 10.92 22.40
C VAL A 511 19.05 11.41 21.57
N LYS A 512 17.92 10.72 21.69
CA LYS A 512 16.60 11.16 21.20
C LYS A 512 15.70 11.47 22.39
N TYR A 513 14.87 12.51 22.25
CA TYR A 513 14.04 13.03 23.34
C TYR A 513 12.54 12.89 23.04
N LEU A 514 11.77 12.45 24.03
CA LEU A 514 10.32 12.61 24.08
C LEU A 514 10.02 13.78 25.03
N ALA A 515 9.48 14.89 24.51
CA ALA A 515 9.34 16.12 25.29
C ALA A 515 8.06 16.92 24.97
N ALA A 516 7.56 17.63 25.99
CA ALA A 516 6.51 18.64 25.90
C ALA A 516 6.71 19.68 27.03
N ALA A 517 5.97 20.79 27.01
CA ALA A 517 6.13 21.87 28.00
C ALA A 517 5.60 21.54 29.40
N SER A 518 4.75 20.51 29.54
CA SER A 518 4.13 20.08 30.79
C SER A 518 3.59 18.66 30.63
N VAL A 519 3.48 17.91 31.73
CA VAL A 519 2.74 16.64 31.78
C VAL A 519 1.26 16.83 31.42
N SER A 520 0.70 18.03 31.60
CA SER A 520 -0.66 18.38 31.20
C SER A 520 -0.80 18.76 29.72
N SER A 521 0.29 18.86 28.95
CA SER A 521 0.25 19.28 27.54
C SER A 521 -0.46 18.26 26.66
N LYS A 522 -1.40 18.70 25.82
CA LYS A 522 -2.00 17.89 24.74
C LYS A 522 -1.31 18.10 23.39
N ASP A 523 -0.78 19.31 23.20
CA ASP A 523 -0.18 19.79 21.96
C ASP A 523 1.35 19.96 22.10
N ASN A 524 2.05 20.13 20.98
CA ASN A 524 3.50 20.39 20.90
C ASN A 524 4.37 19.30 21.55
N ILE A 525 3.84 18.08 21.64
CA ILE A 525 4.61 16.88 21.99
C ILE A 525 5.52 16.53 20.81
N THR A 526 6.78 16.18 21.11
CA THR A 526 7.77 15.78 20.10
C THR A 526 8.49 14.49 20.46
N TRP A 527 8.73 13.62 19.47
CA TRP A 527 9.74 12.55 19.51
C TRP A 527 10.90 12.94 18.59
N ALA A 528 12.11 13.04 19.13
CA ALA A 528 13.31 13.48 18.41
C ALA A 528 13.07 14.78 17.60
N GLY A 529 12.34 15.75 18.16
CA GLY A 529 12.00 17.01 17.49
C GLY A 529 10.90 16.92 16.42
N GLN A 530 10.35 15.73 16.13
CA GLN A 530 9.24 15.52 15.21
C GLN A 530 7.90 15.39 15.93
N THR A 531 6.80 15.79 15.29
CA THR A 531 5.45 15.78 15.85
C THR A 531 4.39 15.35 14.83
N PHE A 532 3.27 14.80 15.32
CA PHE A 532 2.07 14.58 14.53
C PHE A 532 1.15 15.81 14.44
N GLY A 533 1.50 16.92 15.10
CA GLY A 533 0.72 18.15 15.14
C GLY A 533 -0.33 18.16 16.25
N THR A 534 -1.30 19.08 16.13
CA THR A 534 -2.44 19.22 17.05
C THR A 534 -3.60 18.28 16.67
N SER A 535 -4.70 18.34 17.43
CA SER A 535 -5.98 17.74 17.01
C SER A 535 -6.33 18.11 15.55
N PHE A 536 -6.87 17.12 14.82
CA PHE A 536 -7.27 17.19 13.41
C PHE A 536 -6.18 17.55 12.38
N ALA A 537 -4.90 17.49 12.75
CA ALA A 537 -3.78 17.94 11.91
C ALA A 537 -2.88 16.83 11.34
N SER A 538 -3.16 15.55 11.59
CA SER A 538 -2.28 14.43 11.21
C SER A 538 -2.83 13.54 10.10
N ASP A 539 -1.98 13.18 9.13
CA ASP A 539 -2.20 12.10 8.17
C ASP A 539 -1.46 10.80 8.55
N GLY A 540 -1.05 10.68 9.81
CA GLY A 540 -0.31 9.53 10.35
C GLY A 540 1.20 9.58 10.10
N ARG A 541 1.73 10.63 9.48
CA ARG A 541 3.18 10.84 9.28
C ARG A 541 3.75 11.78 10.32
N LEU A 542 4.99 11.52 10.76
CA LEU A 542 5.76 12.47 11.55
C LEU A 542 6.15 13.69 10.70
N THR A 543 6.07 14.87 11.30
CA THR A 543 6.41 16.16 10.68
C THR A 543 7.48 16.89 11.49
N GLY A 544 8.28 17.74 10.84
CA GLY A 544 9.48 18.34 11.43
C GLY A 544 10.75 17.50 11.19
N THR A 545 11.89 18.04 11.60
CA THR A 545 13.22 17.45 11.37
C THR A 545 13.58 16.52 12.52
N GLU A 546 13.95 15.28 12.22
CA GLU A 546 14.49 14.37 13.23
C GLU A 546 15.82 14.92 13.78
N THR A 547 15.89 14.97 15.11
CA THR A 547 16.95 15.63 15.88
C THR A 547 17.53 14.62 16.86
N VAL A 548 18.71 14.09 16.52
CA VAL A 548 19.53 13.28 17.41
C VAL A 548 20.65 14.16 17.97
N GLN A 549 20.77 14.23 19.29
CA GLN A 549 21.85 14.98 19.93
C GLN A 549 23.05 14.06 20.16
N THR A 550 24.22 14.43 19.66
CA THR A 550 25.48 13.78 20.03
C THR A 550 26.03 14.41 21.30
N VAL A 551 26.18 13.62 22.36
CA VAL A 551 26.76 14.03 23.64
C VAL A 551 28.17 13.45 23.72
N THR A 552 29.18 14.31 23.81
CA THR A 552 30.58 13.88 24.04
C THR A 552 30.74 13.44 25.49
N CYS A 553 31.34 12.27 25.70
CA CYS A 553 31.63 11.75 27.04
C CYS A 553 32.99 12.27 27.54
N ASN A 554 33.20 12.20 28.86
CA ASN A 554 34.40 12.69 29.52
C ASN A 554 35.55 11.69 29.38
N GLY A 555 36.79 12.19 29.33
CA GLY A 555 38.01 11.37 29.20
C GLY A 555 38.37 10.53 30.45
N ASP A 556 37.51 10.48 31.46
CA ASP A 556 37.69 9.78 32.74
C ASP A 556 36.79 8.53 32.88
N ASN A 557 36.23 8.04 31.76
CA ASN A 557 35.24 6.96 31.68
C ASN A 557 33.83 7.35 32.19
N THR A 558 33.52 8.65 32.38
CA THR A 558 32.14 9.10 32.67
C THR A 558 31.47 9.73 31.44
N CYS A 559 30.14 9.69 31.36
CA CYS A 559 29.34 10.39 30.37
C CYS A 559 28.13 11.06 31.03
N ASN A 560 27.77 12.26 30.57
CA ASN A 560 26.81 13.14 31.25
C ASN A 560 25.66 13.51 30.30
N VAL A 561 24.48 12.91 30.48
CA VAL A 561 23.30 13.17 29.65
C VAL A 561 22.26 13.99 30.44
N GLN A 562 21.72 15.04 29.84
CA GLN A 562 20.64 15.84 30.42
C GLN A 562 19.26 15.26 30.06
N VAL A 563 18.31 15.33 30.99
CA VAL A 563 16.91 14.88 30.78
C VAL A 563 15.95 16.02 31.17
N PRO A 564 15.14 16.55 30.22
CA PRO A 564 14.30 17.73 30.43
C PRO A 564 13.15 17.49 31.41
N ALA A 565 12.65 18.56 32.03
CA ALA A 565 11.57 18.52 33.02
C ALA A 565 10.26 19.16 32.49
N PRO A 566 9.27 18.38 31.99
CA PRO A 566 9.21 16.92 31.95
C PRO A 566 9.75 16.34 30.63
N GLY A 567 9.97 15.03 30.60
CA GLY A 567 10.28 14.32 29.37
C GLY A 567 10.98 12.99 29.58
N PHE A 568 11.52 12.46 28.49
CA PHE A 568 12.25 11.21 28.45
C PHE A 568 13.39 11.28 27.43
N ALA A 569 14.47 10.57 27.69
CA ALA A 569 15.66 10.47 26.83
C ALA A 569 16.01 9.01 26.57
N LEU A 570 16.04 8.62 25.30
CA LEU A 570 16.63 7.36 24.83
C LEU A 570 18.08 7.63 24.42
N VAL A 571 19.02 7.04 25.15
CA VAL A 571 20.47 7.17 24.94
C VAL A 571 20.98 5.92 24.26
N PHE A 572 21.56 6.05 23.07
CA PHE A 572 22.25 4.99 22.35
C PHE A 572 23.74 5.02 22.72
N LEU A 573 24.23 3.91 23.28
CA LEU A 573 25.59 3.75 23.81
C LEU A 573 26.53 3.07 22.81
N THR A 574 25.96 2.38 21.83
CA THR A 574 26.62 1.66 20.74
C THR A 574 25.88 1.95 19.44
N ASP A 575 26.58 1.98 18.31
CA ASP A 575 25.96 2.04 16.98
C ASP A 575 25.66 0.62 16.48
N LEU A 576 24.48 0.06 16.80
CA LEU A 576 24.07 -1.26 16.32
C LEU A 576 23.29 -1.18 15.00
N PRO A 577 23.29 -2.25 14.17
CA PRO A 577 22.36 -2.40 13.05
C PRO A 577 20.88 -2.47 13.45
N SER A 578 20.58 -2.63 14.75
CA SER A 578 19.25 -2.54 15.35
C SER A 578 18.89 -1.14 15.86
N ASP A 579 19.70 -0.12 15.53
CA ASP A 579 19.46 1.28 15.92
C ASP A 579 18.99 2.16 14.77
N ALA A 580 18.12 3.11 15.12
CA ALA A 580 17.22 3.76 14.17
C ALA A 580 17.85 4.77 13.21
N GLU A 581 19.14 5.06 13.32
CA GLU A 581 19.86 5.85 12.32
C GLU A 581 20.13 5.08 11.02
N THR A 582 19.87 3.76 10.99
CA THR A 582 20.06 2.91 9.79
C THR A 582 18.76 2.43 9.14
N TYR A 583 17.59 2.73 9.72
CA TYR A 583 16.32 2.36 9.11
C TYR A 583 16.05 3.19 7.85
N GLY A 584 15.59 2.51 6.79
CA GLY A 584 15.21 3.14 5.53
C GLY A 584 14.06 4.12 5.70
N ALA A 585 13.84 4.95 4.68
CA ALA A 585 12.75 5.93 4.68
C ALA A 585 11.40 5.26 5.01
N VAL A 586 10.76 5.69 6.11
CA VAL A 586 9.48 5.15 6.60
C VAL A 586 8.47 5.07 5.45
N GLN A 587 7.85 3.92 5.28
CA GLN A 587 6.94 3.68 4.17
C GLN A 587 5.67 4.52 4.36
N THR A 588 5.39 5.39 3.38
CA THR A 588 4.21 6.27 3.41
C THR A 588 3.27 5.92 2.29
N PHE A 589 1.97 5.90 2.61
CA PHE A 589 0.93 5.45 1.71
C PHE A 589 0.18 6.65 1.12
N PRO A 590 -0.08 6.69 -0.20
CA PRO A 590 -0.89 7.73 -0.83
C PRO A 590 -2.38 7.49 -0.61
N THR A 591 -3.15 8.54 -0.34
CA THR A 591 -4.62 8.43 -0.25
C THR A 591 -5.23 8.17 -1.63
N THR A 592 -5.84 6.99 -1.80
CA THR A 592 -6.61 6.61 -3.00
C THR A 592 -7.99 7.26 -3.07
N ALA A 593 -8.51 7.76 -1.94
CA ALA A 593 -9.75 8.51 -1.84
C ALA A 593 -9.47 10.03 -1.84
N LEU A 594 -10.18 10.77 -2.69
CA LEU A 594 -10.06 12.23 -2.78
C LEU A 594 -10.93 12.90 -1.70
N THR A 595 -10.34 13.19 -0.54
CA THR A 595 -10.92 14.18 0.38
C THR A 595 -11.05 15.51 -0.36
N LYS A 596 -12.16 16.22 -0.15
CA LYS A 596 -12.40 17.48 -0.88
C LYS A 596 -11.38 18.51 -0.45
N THR A 597 -10.57 19.00 -1.38
CA THR A 597 -9.62 20.10 -1.18
C THR A 597 -10.33 21.44 -1.02
N LEU A 598 -11.14 21.56 0.04
CA LEU A 598 -11.45 22.84 0.66
C LEU A 598 -10.19 23.27 1.41
N ASN A 599 -9.37 24.09 0.75
CA ASN A 599 -8.23 24.76 1.37
C ASN A 599 -8.74 25.78 2.41
N THR A 600 -9.18 25.26 3.56
CA THR A 600 -9.54 26.05 4.72
C THR A 600 -8.24 26.49 5.38
N ALA A 601 -7.77 27.70 5.06
CA ALA A 601 -6.59 28.27 5.69
C ALA A 601 -6.86 28.45 7.20
N SER A 602 -6.31 27.56 8.01
CA SER A 602 -6.45 27.54 9.46
C SER A 602 -5.64 28.66 10.09
N ILE A 603 -6.25 29.84 10.23
CA ILE A 603 -5.70 30.94 11.00
C ILE A 603 -5.66 30.52 12.48
N ASN A 604 -4.47 30.59 13.10
CA ASN A 604 -4.30 30.31 14.53
C ASN A 604 -5.28 31.18 15.36
N PRO A 605 -6.04 30.61 16.32
CA PRO A 605 -6.97 31.37 17.14
C PRO A 605 -6.39 32.60 17.83
N SER A 606 -5.08 32.62 18.16
CA SER A 606 -4.41 33.81 18.73
C SER A 606 -4.24 34.97 17.72
N VAL A 607 -4.05 34.64 16.44
CA VAL A 607 -4.02 35.61 15.33
C VAL A 607 -5.43 36.12 15.03
N LEU A 608 -6.45 35.27 15.14
CA LEU A 608 -7.84 35.70 15.01
C LEU A 608 -8.29 36.56 16.21
N ALA A 609 -7.85 36.24 17.43
CA ALA A 609 -8.15 37.02 18.64
C ALA A 609 -7.48 38.40 18.67
N THR A 610 -6.44 38.63 17.86
CA THR A 610 -5.78 39.93 17.68
C THR A 610 -6.21 40.66 16.40
N SER A 611 -7.07 40.04 15.58
CA SER A 611 -7.67 40.65 14.39
C SER A 611 -8.78 41.63 14.77
N ASN A 612 -8.42 42.90 14.97
CA ASN A 612 -9.36 44.01 15.19
C ASN A 612 -10.42 44.05 14.05
N GLY A 613 -11.62 43.56 14.35
CA GLY A 613 -12.64 43.29 13.34
C GLY A 613 -13.18 44.55 12.66
N GLN A 614 -12.93 44.69 11.35
CA GLN A 614 -13.64 45.65 10.51
C GLN A 614 -15.01 45.08 10.13
N ALA A 615 -16.05 45.92 10.14
CA ALA A 615 -17.43 45.45 9.99
C ALA A 615 -17.72 44.90 8.59
N GLY A 616 -18.49 43.81 8.51
CA GLY A 616 -18.89 43.16 7.25
C GLY A 616 -19.88 43.94 6.38
N ALA A 617 -19.95 45.28 6.51
CA ALA A 617 -20.73 46.16 5.66
C ALA A 617 -19.97 46.57 4.38
N ASP A 618 -18.63 46.61 4.44
CA ASP A 618 -17.79 47.16 3.37
C ASP A 618 -17.39 46.12 2.29
N PHE A 619 -17.77 44.85 2.45
CA PHE A 619 -17.43 43.76 1.53
C PHE A 619 -18.67 43.17 0.85
N ILE A 620 -18.95 43.63 -0.38
CA ILE A 620 -20.14 43.24 -1.16
C ILE A 620 -20.15 41.76 -1.62
N GLU A 621 -19.00 41.07 -1.64
CA GLU A 621 -18.89 39.68 -2.14
C GLU A 621 -18.39 38.63 -1.12
N ALA A 622 -18.24 38.96 0.16
CA ALA A 622 -17.69 38.06 1.19
C ALA A 622 -18.72 37.05 1.78
N GLY A 623 -19.30 36.18 0.95
CA GLY A 623 -20.33 35.22 1.33
C GLY A 623 -19.88 33.77 1.49
N THR A 624 -19.44 33.35 2.68
CA THR A 624 -18.93 31.97 2.94
C THR A 624 -19.99 30.90 3.19
N SER A 625 -21.29 31.19 3.05
CA SER A 625 -22.39 30.26 3.36
C SER A 625 -23.03 29.63 2.11
N ARG A 626 -22.92 28.30 2.01
CA ARG A 626 -23.42 27.49 0.88
C ARG A 626 -24.94 27.33 0.91
N GLY A 627 -25.70 28.29 0.37
CA GLY A 627 -27.15 28.09 0.17
C GLY A 627 -28.04 29.31 -0.16
N LYS A 628 -27.59 30.55 0.03
CA LYS A 628 -28.43 31.73 -0.27
C LYS A 628 -28.57 31.97 -1.78
N LYS A 629 -29.81 31.90 -2.29
CA LYS A 629 -30.17 32.48 -3.60
C LYS A 629 -30.25 34.01 -3.47
N PRO A 630 -29.67 34.80 -4.39
CA PRO A 630 -29.94 36.23 -4.48
C PRO A 630 -31.40 36.47 -4.88
N SER A 631 -32.10 37.36 -4.17
CA SER A 631 -33.46 37.78 -4.49
C SER A 631 -33.49 39.27 -4.86
N GLY A 632 -33.96 39.59 -6.07
CA GLY A 632 -34.01 40.96 -6.59
C GLY A 632 -32.93 41.22 -7.64
N ALA A 633 -33.27 42.02 -8.65
CA ALA A 633 -32.39 42.31 -9.78
C ALA A 633 -31.70 43.68 -9.62
N ALA A 634 -30.41 43.73 -9.94
CA ALA A 634 -29.68 44.96 -10.22
C ALA A 634 -28.83 44.72 -11.48
N GLN A 635 -29.03 45.55 -12.52
CA GLN A 635 -28.13 45.59 -13.67
C GLN A 635 -27.00 46.59 -13.38
N ILE A 636 -25.75 46.16 -13.48
CA ILE A 636 -24.61 47.05 -13.75
C ILE A 636 -23.82 46.45 -14.93
N LEU A 637 -23.42 47.31 -15.86
CA LEU A 637 -22.73 46.96 -17.10
C LEU A 637 -21.20 47.00 -16.90
N PRO A 638 -20.41 46.21 -17.65
CA PRO A 638 -18.96 46.18 -17.52
C PRO A 638 -18.30 47.41 -18.19
N PRO A 639 -17.23 47.97 -17.58
CA PRO A 639 -16.24 48.76 -18.30
C PRO A 639 -15.44 47.89 -19.30
N PRO A 640 -14.77 48.47 -20.32
CA PRO A 640 -14.14 47.69 -21.39
C PRO A 640 -12.73 47.12 -21.04
N ASP A 641 -12.31 46.17 -21.87
CA ASP A 641 -10.91 45.91 -22.27
C ASP A 641 -9.90 45.39 -21.23
N CYS A 642 -10.15 44.19 -20.67
CA CYS A 642 -9.11 43.18 -20.48
C CYS A 642 -9.71 41.75 -20.38
N ARG A 643 -9.06 40.71 -20.92
CA ARG A 643 -9.61 39.33 -20.90
C ARG A 643 -8.63 38.13 -20.80
N TYR A 644 -7.32 38.32 -20.89
CA TYR A 644 -6.35 37.21 -20.73
C TYR A 644 -5.09 37.68 -19.99
N LEU A 645 -4.45 36.76 -19.28
CA LEU A 645 -3.20 36.91 -18.54
C LEU A 645 -2.25 35.77 -18.90
N TYR A 646 -0.98 36.07 -19.11
CA TYR A 646 0.09 35.09 -19.37
C TYR A 646 1.33 35.44 -18.54
N PHE A 647 2.06 34.41 -18.11
CA PHE A 647 3.42 34.52 -17.57
C PHE A 647 4.41 33.92 -18.56
N SER A 648 5.60 34.52 -18.67
CA SER A 648 6.71 34.02 -19.47
C SER A 648 8.03 34.14 -18.69
N TRP A 649 8.90 33.13 -18.79
CA TRP A 649 10.22 33.12 -18.16
C TRP A 649 11.33 33.11 -19.22
N THR A 650 12.35 33.94 -19.03
CA THR A 650 13.61 33.90 -19.78
C THR A 650 14.78 33.92 -18.80
N ARG A 651 15.75 33.02 -18.96
CA ARG A 651 16.96 32.95 -18.11
C ARG A 651 18.04 33.93 -18.59
N TYR A 652 18.62 34.71 -17.69
CA TYR A 652 20.03 34.63 -17.27
C TYR A 652 20.37 35.74 -16.25
N GLY A 653 21.27 35.44 -15.30
CA GLY A 653 21.80 36.42 -14.32
C GLY A 653 21.05 36.45 -12.99
N ASP A 654 21.80 36.64 -11.91
CA ASP A 654 21.36 36.43 -10.52
C ASP A 654 20.36 37.46 -9.96
N VAL A 655 19.59 37.01 -8.97
CA VAL A 655 18.59 37.75 -8.15
C VAL A 655 17.30 38.13 -8.89
N ALA A 656 16.15 38.03 -8.20
CA ALA A 656 14.82 38.05 -8.80
C ALA A 656 13.99 39.30 -8.49
N ASP A 657 13.25 39.79 -9.49
CA ASP A 657 12.01 40.57 -9.34
C ASP A 657 11.11 40.28 -10.57
N GLY A 658 9.78 40.43 -10.45
CA GLY A 658 8.81 40.01 -11.47
C GLY A 658 7.68 41.02 -11.67
N ARG A 659 7.51 41.53 -12.90
CA ARG A 659 6.52 42.59 -13.22
C ARG A 659 5.61 42.21 -14.39
N LEU A 660 4.35 42.59 -14.28
CA LEU A 660 3.32 42.46 -15.33
C LEU A 660 3.44 43.60 -16.36
N THR A 661 3.26 43.28 -17.64
CA THR A 661 3.10 44.26 -18.75
C THR A 661 2.07 43.74 -19.76
N CYS A 662 1.53 44.64 -20.61
CA CYS A 662 0.44 44.34 -21.54
C CYS A 662 0.68 45.00 -22.91
N THR A 663 0.39 44.31 -24.01
CA THR A 663 0.47 44.79 -25.41
C THR A 663 -0.67 44.19 -26.26
N GLN A 664 -0.88 44.70 -27.48
CA GLN A 664 -2.15 44.61 -28.23
C GLN A 664 -1.95 44.13 -29.69
N ASP A 665 -3.07 43.84 -30.40
CA ASP A 665 -3.26 43.51 -31.83
C ASP A 665 -3.16 42.01 -32.27
N ARG A 666 -3.98 41.49 -33.23
CA ARG A 666 -5.20 42.03 -33.89
C ARG A 666 -6.19 40.95 -34.42
N TYR A 667 -7.47 41.30 -34.39
CA TYR A 667 -8.70 40.78 -35.07
C TYR A 667 -8.68 39.69 -36.19
N HIS A 668 -9.65 38.74 -36.12
CA HIS A 668 -10.75 38.44 -37.09
C HIS A 668 -11.20 36.94 -37.04
N SER A 669 -12.36 36.47 -37.53
CA SER A 669 -13.78 36.76 -37.17
C SER A 669 -14.75 35.94 -38.07
N TYR A 670 -15.77 35.22 -37.55
CA TYR A 670 -17.21 35.31 -37.97
C TYR A 670 -18.17 34.35 -37.22
N LYS A 671 -19.50 34.44 -37.48
CA LYS A 671 -20.62 33.77 -36.76
C LYS A 671 -21.67 33.13 -37.69
N ARG A 672 -22.37 32.08 -37.21
CA ARG A 672 -23.83 31.73 -37.35
C ARG A 672 -24.10 30.47 -36.47
N ARG A 673 -25.16 30.29 -35.66
CA ARG A 673 -26.66 30.34 -35.82
C ARG A 673 -27.16 29.27 -36.82
N ARG A 674 -28.20 28.45 -36.56
CA ARG A 674 -29.39 28.58 -35.67
C ARG A 674 -30.18 27.25 -35.50
N THR A 675 -30.87 27.06 -34.36
CA THR A 675 -32.16 26.36 -34.08
C THR A 675 -32.91 25.50 -35.13
N ALA A 676 -33.49 24.36 -34.72
CA ALA A 676 -34.95 24.03 -34.75
C ALA A 676 -35.29 22.59 -34.24
N SER A 677 -36.59 22.27 -34.03
CA SER A 677 -37.13 20.99 -33.50
C SER A 677 -38.25 20.42 -34.39
N ALA A 678 -38.56 19.10 -34.37
CA ALA A 678 -39.92 18.52 -34.49
C ALA A 678 -40.05 16.97 -34.51
N LEU A 679 -40.74 16.40 -33.51
CA LEU A 679 -41.92 15.49 -33.55
C LEU A 679 -42.12 14.26 -34.50
N PHE A 680 -42.85 13.27 -33.93
CA PHE A 680 -43.62 12.15 -34.55
C PHE A 680 -42.84 10.89 -35.03
N HIS A 681 -43.43 9.67 -35.10
CA HIS A 681 -44.85 9.24 -34.94
C HIS A 681 -45.01 7.87 -34.20
N VAL A 682 -46.23 7.30 -34.16
CA VAL A 682 -46.65 6.13 -33.35
C VAL A 682 -46.90 4.86 -34.18
N GLY A 683 -46.70 3.67 -33.60
CA GLY A 683 -47.21 2.38 -34.11
C GLY A 683 -47.54 1.39 -32.98
N SER A 684 -48.62 0.59 -33.11
CA SER A 684 -49.05 -0.34 -32.05
C SER A 684 -50.04 -1.44 -32.51
N MET A 685 -49.85 -2.68 -32.00
CA MET A 685 -50.82 -3.79 -31.82
C MET A 685 -50.14 -4.82 -30.89
N ARG A 686 -50.72 -5.22 -29.74
CA ARG A 686 -51.77 -6.25 -29.55
C ARG A 686 -51.39 -7.65 -30.10
N ALA A 687 -51.57 -8.80 -29.42
CA ALA A 687 -51.68 -9.25 -28.02
C ALA A 687 -52.51 -10.56 -28.04
N PHE A 688 -52.10 -11.61 -27.30
CA PHE A 688 -52.99 -12.69 -26.86
C PHE A 688 -52.45 -13.38 -25.60
N LEU A 689 -53.33 -13.99 -24.79
CA LEU A 689 -53.01 -14.64 -23.52
C LEU A 689 -53.03 -16.17 -23.66
N TRP A 690 -52.40 -16.89 -22.72
CA TRP A 690 -53.15 -17.66 -21.71
C TRP A 690 -52.31 -18.02 -20.46
N THR A 691 -52.95 -18.61 -19.46
CA THR A 691 -52.46 -18.72 -18.07
C THR A 691 -52.14 -20.14 -17.62
N GLY A 692 -51.26 -20.28 -16.63
CA GLY A 692 -51.07 -21.51 -15.86
C GLY A 692 -49.93 -21.36 -14.84
N GLY A 693 -50.19 -21.68 -13.57
CA GLY A 693 -49.18 -21.68 -12.51
C GLY A 693 -49.49 -22.73 -11.46
N LEU A 694 -48.46 -23.25 -10.78
CA LEU A 694 -48.59 -24.21 -9.68
C LEU A 694 -47.30 -24.24 -8.85
N CYS A 695 -47.44 -24.46 -7.54
CA CYS A 695 -46.33 -24.73 -6.63
C CYS A 695 -46.04 -26.24 -6.51
N CYS A 696 -44.98 -26.54 -5.73
CA CYS A 696 -44.61 -27.82 -5.13
C CYS A 696 -43.71 -28.78 -5.94
N LEU A 697 -42.52 -28.98 -5.37
CA LEU A 697 -41.85 -30.27 -5.14
C LEU A 697 -41.68 -31.24 -6.32
N ALA A 698 -40.46 -31.29 -6.85
CA ALA A 698 -39.88 -32.51 -7.41
C ALA A 698 -38.49 -32.76 -6.77
N LEU A 699 -38.29 -33.97 -6.23
CA LEU A 699 -36.98 -34.48 -5.85
C LEU A 699 -36.23 -35.03 -7.10
N VAL A 700 -34.97 -35.45 -6.89
CA VAL A 700 -34.34 -36.69 -7.39
C VAL A 700 -32.96 -36.51 -8.07
N ARG A 701 -31.92 -36.96 -7.35
CA ARG A 701 -30.61 -37.51 -7.79
C ARG A 701 -29.65 -36.64 -8.63
N GLY A 702 -28.57 -36.21 -7.98
CA GLY A 702 -27.21 -36.41 -8.50
C GLY A 702 -26.67 -37.77 -8.04
N SER A 703 -25.86 -38.45 -8.86
CA SER A 703 -25.37 -39.82 -8.59
C SER A 703 -23.91 -39.85 -8.15
N ILE A 704 -23.62 -40.58 -7.06
CA ILE A 704 -22.25 -40.88 -6.62
C ILE A 704 -21.57 -41.80 -7.64
N THR A 705 -20.36 -41.44 -8.07
CA THR A 705 -19.42 -42.36 -8.72
C THR A 705 -18.11 -42.33 -7.94
N VAL A 706 -17.77 -43.43 -7.29
CA VAL A 706 -16.47 -43.65 -6.63
C VAL A 706 -15.85 -44.89 -7.26
N TYR A 707 -14.61 -44.76 -7.74
CA TYR A 707 -13.76 -45.89 -8.07
C TYR A 707 -12.59 -45.94 -7.10
N SER A 708 -12.40 -47.10 -6.47
CA SER A 708 -11.40 -47.31 -5.42
C SER A 708 -10.08 -47.88 -5.97
N GLN A 709 -9.05 -47.82 -5.13
CA GLN A 709 -7.67 -48.16 -5.44
C GLN A 709 -7.47 -49.60 -5.93
N LYS A 710 -6.40 -49.81 -6.71
CA LYS A 710 -5.68 -51.08 -6.73
C LYS A 710 -4.18 -50.86 -7.01
N SER A 711 -3.33 -51.44 -6.18
CA SER A 711 -1.87 -51.46 -6.34
C SER A 711 -1.40 -52.78 -6.94
N SER A 712 -0.32 -52.77 -7.73
CA SER A 712 0.45 -53.98 -8.10
C SER A 712 1.79 -53.64 -8.77
N ALA A 713 2.87 -54.27 -8.26
CA ALA A 713 4.17 -54.52 -8.89
C ALA A 713 5.02 -53.33 -9.40
N ALA A 714 6.33 -53.40 -9.11
CA ALA A 714 7.35 -52.48 -9.65
C ALA A 714 8.07 -53.09 -10.86
N THR A 715 8.61 -52.24 -11.75
CA THR A 715 9.67 -52.66 -12.69
C THR A 715 10.56 -51.48 -13.10
N ASN A 716 11.85 -51.65 -12.88
CA ASN A 716 13.04 -51.05 -13.51
C ASN A 716 13.11 -49.55 -13.85
N THR A 717 14.24 -48.96 -13.45
CA THR A 717 14.69 -47.59 -13.68
C THR A 717 14.75 -47.15 -15.14
N GLY A 718 14.08 -46.04 -15.44
CA GLY A 718 14.57 -45.02 -16.39
C GLY A 718 14.79 -43.71 -15.61
N THR A 719 15.70 -42.85 -16.06
CA THR A 719 15.81 -41.49 -15.54
C THR A 719 14.56 -40.71 -15.93
N ALA A 720 13.76 -40.29 -14.94
CA ALA A 720 12.55 -39.51 -15.20
C ALA A 720 12.90 -38.13 -15.76
N ASP A 721 12.10 -37.66 -16.72
CA ASP A 721 12.14 -36.26 -17.15
C ASP A 721 11.88 -35.31 -15.98
N VAL A 722 12.46 -34.12 -16.05
CA VAL A 722 12.26 -33.08 -15.03
C VAL A 722 10.78 -32.74 -14.95
N ALA A 723 10.19 -32.87 -13.77
CA ALA A 723 8.75 -32.67 -13.56
C ALA A 723 8.31 -31.29 -14.06
N SER A 724 7.45 -31.26 -15.08
CA SER A 724 6.94 -30.02 -15.66
C SER A 724 6.16 -29.22 -14.63
N PHE A 725 6.60 -27.99 -14.34
CA PHE A 725 5.87 -27.07 -13.47
C PHE A 725 4.49 -26.75 -14.07
N THR A 726 3.45 -26.79 -13.24
CA THR A 726 2.04 -26.60 -13.65
C THR A 726 1.38 -25.38 -13.01
N GLY A 727 2.15 -24.52 -12.31
CA GLY A 727 1.65 -23.27 -11.75
C GLY A 727 1.59 -22.13 -12.78
N ALA A 728 1.23 -20.93 -12.33
CA ALA A 728 1.32 -19.73 -13.17
C ALA A 728 2.80 -19.34 -13.38
N ALA A 729 3.13 -18.87 -14.58
CA ALA A 729 4.52 -18.66 -15.03
C ALA A 729 5.33 -17.71 -14.12
N ALA A 730 4.66 -16.73 -13.50
CA ALA A 730 5.25 -15.79 -12.55
C ALA A 730 5.78 -16.40 -11.25
N TYR A 731 5.55 -17.70 -11.00
CA TYR A 731 5.99 -18.43 -9.80
C TYR A 731 6.84 -19.67 -10.13
N ASP A 732 7.23 -19.85 -11.39
CA ASP A 732 8.06 -20.97 -11.84
C ASP A 732 9.45 -20.89 -11.18
N PRO A 733 9.93 -21.94 -10.49
CA PRO A 733 11.23 -21.94 -9.84
C PRO A 733 12.40 -22.24 -10.79
N THR A 734 12.12 -22.49 -12.08
CA THR A 734 13.15 -22.83 -13.08
C THR A 734 14.22 -21.75 -13.17
N ARG A 735 15.48 -22.19 -13.11
CA ARG A 735 16.67 -21.33 -13.24
C ARG A 735 17.68 -22.02 -14.12
N LEU A 736 18.12 -21.33 -15.16
CA LEU A 736 19.17 -21.82 -16.05
C LEU A 736 20.56 -21.69 -15.40
N LEU A 737 21.52 -22.47 -15.85
CA LEU A 737 22.92 -22.31 -15.48
C LEU A 737 23.49 -21.07 -16.21
N PRO A 738 24.17 -20.14 -15.50
CA PRO A 738 24.92 -19.07 -16.15
C PRO A 738 25.95 -19.63 -17.14
N PRO A 739 26.19 -18.95 -18.28
CA PRO A 739 27.32 -19.28 -19.14
C PRO A 739 28.64 -19.23 -18.39
N ALA A 740 29.60 -20.07 -18.79
CA ALA A 740 30.95 -20.02 -18.23
C ALA A 740 31.62 -18.66 -18.51
N ILE A 741 32.43 -18.19 -17.57
CA ILE A 741 33.24 -16.97 -17.73
C ILE A 741 34.11 -17.11 -18.99
N PRO A 742 34.20 -16.10 -19.87
CA PRO A 742 35.00 -16.18 -21.09
C PRO A 742 36.48 -16.48 -20.79
N ASN A 743 37.15 -17.18 -21.71
CA ASN A 743 38.56 -17.54 -21.57
C ASN A 743 39.36 -17.14 -22.83
N PRO A 744 40.24 -16.13 -22.76
CA PRO A 744 40.49 -15.27 -21.61
C PRO A 744 39.28 -14.38 -21.28
N PRO A 745 39.12 -13.93 -20.01
CA PRO A 745 38.09 -12.97 -19.64
C PRO A 745 38.34 -11.59 -20.28
N PRO A 746 37.31 -10.75 -20.46
CA PRO A 746 37.49 -9.37 -20.91
C PRO A 746 38.41 -8.56 -19.98
N PRO A 747 39.08 -7.50 -20.48
CA PRO A 747 39.85 -6.61 -19.62
C PRO A 747 38.94 -5.95 -18.55
N THR A 748 39.26 -6.20 -17.28
CA THR A 748 38.57 -5.60 -16.12
C THR A 748 39.06 -4.18 -15.79
N GLN A 749 40.12 -3.70 -16.46
CA GLN A 749 40.56 -2.31 -16.38
C GLN A 749 40.80 -1.78 -17.79
N PHE A 750 40.10 -0.70 -18.14
CA PHE A 750 40.23 -0.06 -19.44
C PHE A 750 39.90 1.43 -19.37
N SER A 751 40.32 2.18 -20.39
CA SER A 751 40.07 3.62 -20.52
C SER A 751 39.22 3.91 -21.76
N HIS A 752 38.39 4.95 -21.68
CA HIS A 752 37.57 5.43 -22.80
C HIS A 752 37.57 6.97 -22.88
N GLN A 753 37.38 7.52 -24.08
CA GLN A 753 37.43 8.96 -24.32
C GLN A 753 36.05 9.50 -24.73
N LEU A 754 35.45 10.28 -23.84
CA LEU A 754 34.12 10.88 -24.00
C LEU A 754 34.23 12.24 -24.69
N SER A 755 33.36 12.51 -25.66
CA SER A 755 33.14 13.88 -26.16
C SER A 755 32.12 14.59 -25.26
N THR A 756 32.39 15.84 -24.88
CA THR A 756 31.43 16.63 -24.07
C THR A 756 30.23 17.11 -24.86
N LEU A 757 30.38 17.26 -26.19
CA LEU A 757 29.33 17.55 -27.15
C LEU A 757 28.89 16.27 -27.88
N PRO A 758 27.68 16.20 -28.46
CA PRO A 758 27.25 15.03 -29.23
C PRO A 758 28.16 14.80 -30.45
N PRO A 759 28.79 13.63 -30.61
CA PRO A 759 29.58 13.31 -31.80
C PRO A 759 28.68 13.09 -33.03
N PRO A 760 29.25 13.11 -34.25
CA PRO A 760 28.54 12.62 -35.43
C PRO A 760 28.05 11.18 -35.22
N GLY A 761 26.82 10.89 -35.66
CA GLY A 761 26.22 9.56 -35.52
C GLY A 761 25.41 9.31 -34.24
N VAL A 762 25.21 10.30 -33.35
CA VAL A 762 24.18 10.21 -32.30
C VAL A 762 22.78 10.09 -32.89
N SER A 763 21.87 9.45 -32.13
CA SER A 763 20.48 9.24 -32.52
C SER A 763 19.67 10.52 -32.79
N ILE A 764 18.46 10.37 -33.32
CA ILE A 764 17.36 11.32 -33.15
C ILE A 764 17.08 11.60 -31.65
N PRO A 765 16.46 12.74 -31.30
CA PRO A 765 15.99 12.99 -29.93
C PRO A 765 15.01 11.93 -29.45
N GLN A 766 15.24 11.40 -28.25
CA GLN A 766 14.47 10.32 -27.63
C GLN A 766 13.63 10.82 -26.47
N SER A 767 12.42 10.27 -26.37
CA SER A 767 11.47 10.53 -25.28
C SER A 767 11.81 9.74 -24.02
N GLY A 768 11.53 10.31 -22.85
CA GLY A 768 11.59 9.60 -21.57
C GLY A 768 10.67 8.38 -21.46
N TYR A 769 9.71 8.26 -22.37
CA TYR A 769 8.75 7.17 -22.51
C TYR A 769 9.02 6.37 -23.80
N PHE A 770 10.30 6.10 -24.05
CA PHE A 770 10.76 5.22 -25.12
C PHE A 770 10.21 3.81 -24.93
N TYR A 771 10.46 3.19 -23.76
CA TYR A 771 9.78 1.95 -23.38
C TYR A 771 8.36 2.23 -22.90
N GLY A 772 7.45 1.36 -23.33
CA GLY A 772 6.08 1.24 -22.87
C GLY A 772 5.63 -0.22 -22.89
N PHE A 773 4.32 -0.46 -22.95
CA PHE A 773 3.76 -1.82 -22.88
C PHE A 773 2.77 -2.11 -24.01
N SER A 774 2.84 -3.30 -24.59
CA SER A 774 1.78 -3.85 -25.44
C SER A 774 0.94 -4.79 -24.59
N ILE A 775 -0.36 -4.57 -24.49
CA ILE A 775 -1.26 -5.38 -23.66
C ILE A 775 -2.22 -6.12 -24.57
N GLU A 776 -2.22 -7.45 -24.44
CA GLU A 776 -3.18 -8.34 -25.11
C GLU A 776 -4.62 -7.94 -24.73
N PHE A 777 -5.44 -7.60 -25.71
CA PHE A 777 -6.77 -7.00 -25.52
C PHE A 777 -7.61 -7.84 -24.55
N SER A 778 -7.57 -9.16 -24.70
CA SER A 778 -8.34 -10.11 -23.90
C SER A 778 -7.89 -10.28 -22.43
N VAL A 779 -6.87 -9.55 -21.94
CA VAL A 779 -6.48 -9.50 -20.51
C VAL A 779 -6.57 -8.11 -19.88
N ILE A 780 -7.08 -7.11 -20.60
CA ILE A 780 -7.33 -5.74 -20.09
C ILE A 780 -8.01 -5.74 -18.72
N ASN A 781 -9.04 -6.58 -18.53
CA ASN A 781 -9.79 -6.61 -17.27
C ASN A 781 -9.02 -7.21 -16.08
N GLN A 782 -7.90 -7.89 -16.34
CA GLN A 782 -6.99 -8.43 -15.33
C GLN A 782 -5.95 -7.36 -14.94
N ILE A 783 -5.44 -6.63 -15.93
CA ILE A 783 -4.28 -5.72 -15.78
C ILE A 783 -4.68 -4.27 -15.49
N LEU A 784 -5.76 -3.76 -16.07
CA LEU A 784 -6.10 -2.33 -16.04
C LEU A 784 -7.27 -1.99 -15.11
N GLY A 785 -8.30 -2.83 -15.05
CA GLY A 785 -9.49 -2.62 -14.20
C GLY A 785 -10.71 -3.42 -14.65
N ILE A 786 -11.71 -3.57 -13.78
CA ILE A 786 -12.94 -4.34 -14.04
C ILE A 786 -14.02 -3.48 -14.75
N ASN A 787 -13.89 -2.16 -14.65
CA ASN A 787 -14.66 -1.12 -15.34
C ASN A 787 -13.93 0.23 -15.12
N GLY A 788 -14.44 1.33 -15.69
CA GLY A 788 -13.84 2.66 -15.59
C GLY A 788 -13.80 3.26 -14.18
N SER A 789 -14.60 2.74 -13.25
CA SER A 789 -14.61 3.12 -11.83
C SER A 789 -13.82 2.14 -10.92
N SER A 790 -13.29 1.05 -11.46
CA SER A 790 -12.63 -0.03 -10.70
C SER A 790 -11.27 -0.40 -11.30
N LEU A 791 -10.33 0.54 -11.18
CA LEU A 791 -8.98 0.45 -11.77
C LEU A 791 -8.01 -0.38 -10.91
N GLN A 792 -7.05 -1.05 -11.56
CA GLN A 792 -5.96 -1.76 -10.89
C GLN A 792 -4.91 -0.78 -10.35
N VAL A 793 -4.96 -0.48 -9.04
CA VAL A 793 -3.99 0.40 -8.36
C VAL A 793 -2.53 -0.07 -8.53
N PRO A 794 -2.18 -1.38 -8.53
CA PRO A 794 -0.81 -1.81 -8.81
C PRO A 794 -0.30 -1.36 -10.19
N PHE A 795 -1.14 -1.45 -11.23
CA PHE A 795 -0.78 -0.94 -12.56
C PHE A 795 -0.56 0.58 -12.55
N LEU A 796 -1.46 1.35 -11.91
CA LEU A 796 -1.31 2.80 -11.76
C LEU A 796 0.02 3.17 -11.08
N ASN A 797 0.41 2.45 -10.03
CA ASN A 797 1.67 2.66 -9.31
C ASN A 797 2.91 2.34 -10.18
N LEU A 798 2.85 1.29 -11.01
CA LEU A 798 3.92 0.97 -11.96
C LEU A 798 4.02 2.02 -13.07
N MET A 799 2.90 2.48 -13.63
CA MET A 799 2.91 3.55 -14.64
C MET A 799 3.37 4.89 -14.05
N SER A 800 3.00 5.20 -12.80
CA SER A 800 3.44 6.40 -12.08
C SER A 800 4.96 6.42 -11.86
N ASN A 801 5.56 5.27 -11.54
CA ASN A 801 7.03 5.13 -11.43
C ASN A 801 7.78 5.47 -12.71
N LEU A 802 7.19 5.15 -13.87
CA LEU A 802 7.73 5.47 -15.19
C LEU A 802 7.49 6.94 -15.54
N GLN A 803 6.28 7.47 -15.35
CA GLN A 803 5.97 8.90 -15.51
C GLN A 803 6.88 9.78 -14.63
N ALA A 804 7.18 9.35 -13.40
CA ALA A 804 8.06 10.06 -12.47
C ALA A 804 9.47 10.28 -13.03
N ARG A 805 9.91 9.43 -13.97
CA ARG A 805 11.22 9.48 -14.64
C ARG A 805 11.13 10.06 -16.05
N GLY A 806 10.27 9.47 -16.90
CA GLY A 806 10.13 9.80 -18.31
C GLY A 806 9.11 10.87 -18.68
N GLY A 807 8.17 11.20 -17.78
CA GLY A 807 7.13 12.23 -17.97
C GLY A 807 5.79 11.73 -18.57
N SER A 808 5.76 10.54 -19.16
CA SER A 808 4.57 9.86 -19.66
C SER A 808 4.81 8.34 -19.66
N VAL A 809 3.85 7.56 -20.14
CA VAL A 809 4.03 6.14 -20.53
C VAL A 809 3.19 5.89 -21.78
N ARG A 810 3.71 5.11 -22.74
CA ARG A 810 2.93 4.63 -23.89
C ARG A 810 2.40 3.23 -23.62
N VAL A 811 1.15 2.98 -23.94
CA VAL A 811 0.55 1.64 -23.86
C VAL A 811 -0.25 1.34 -25.12
N ARG A 812 0.00 0.20 -25.77
CA ARG A 812 -0.78 -0.31 -26.90
C ARG A 812 -1.76 -1.36 -26.41
N ILE A 813 -3.00 -1.27 -26.87
CA ILE A 813 -4.02 -2.30 -26.68
C ILE A 813 -4.16 -3.07 -27.99
N GLY A 814 -3.83 -4.35 -27.99
CA GLY A 814 -3.80 -5.16 -29.21
C GLY A 814 -3.51 -6.64 -28.95
N GLY A 815 -2.45 -7.17 -29.55
CA GLY A 815 -2.16 -8.61 -29.59
C GLY A 815 -3.13 -9.34 -30.52
N ASN A 816 -3.04 -10.67 -30.66
CA ASN A 816 -3.83 -11.40 -31.66
C ASN A 816 -5.35 -11.30 -31.37
N THR A 817 -5.76 -11.01 -30.13
CA THR A 817 -7.18 -10.77 -29.80
C THR A 817 -7.71 -9.43 -30.32
N GLN A 818 -6.86 -8.52 -30.81
CA GLN A 818 -7.23 -7.38 -31.65
C GLN A 818 -8.11 -7.81 -32.83
N GLU A 819 -7.71 -8.86 -33.55
CA GLU A 819 -8.34 -9.21 -34.82
C GLU A 819 -9.78 -9.70 -34.66
N THR A 820 -10.12 -10.24 -33.50
CA THR A 820 -11.48 -10.70 -33.21
C THR A 820 -12.25 -9.78 -32.27
N ALA A 821 -11.69 -8.61 -31.95
CA ALA A 821 -12.33 -7.61 -31.11
C ALA A 821 -13.51 -6.93 -31.84
N ALA A 822 -14.66 -6.81 -31.17
CA ALA A 822 -15.82 -6.10 -31.66
C ALA A 822 -16.54 -5.32 -30.53
N MET A 823 -16.81 -4.04 -30.78
CA MET A 823 -17.48 -3.17 -29.80
C MET A 823 -19.01 -3.32 -29.88
N VAL A 824 -19.62 -3.70 -28.76
CA VAL A 824 -21.06 -3.76 -28.53
C VAL A 824 -21.50 -2.68 -27.53
N GLU A 825 -22.77 -2.30 -27.53
CA GLU A 825 -23.26 -1.21 -26.67
C GLU A 825 -23.34 -1.62 -25.20
N THR A 826 -23.77 -2.85 -24.93
CA THR A 826 -23.80 -3.47 -23.60
C THR A 826 -23.49 -4.97 -23.70
N LEU A 827 -23.13 -5.57 -22.58
CA LEU A 827 -23.07 -7.02 -22.38
C LEU A 827 -23.97 -7.42 -21.20
N PRO A 828 -24.41 -8.70 -21.11
CA PRO A 828 -25.09 -9.22 -19.93
C PRO A 828 -24.31 -8.93 -18.64
N ASP A 829 -25.05 -8.66 -17.56
CA ASP A 829 -24.52 -8.39 -16.22
C ASP A 829 -23.59 -7.16 -16.10
N GLY A 830 -23.61 -6.27 -17.10
CA GLY A 830 -22.89 -4.98 -17.08
C GLY A 830 -21.38 -5.06 -17.26
N ARG A 831 -20.83 -6.25 -17.54
CA ARG A 831 -19.39 -6.47 -17.75
C ARG A 831 -18.84 -5.72 -18.96
N MET A 832 -17.61 -5.23 -18.86
CA MET A 832 -16.94 -4.47 -19.93
C MET A 832 -16.52 -5.33 -21.14
N MET A 833 -16.33 -6.64 -20.97
CA MET A 833 -15.88 -7.54 -22.05
C MET A 833 -16.22 -9.02 -21.80
N GLU A 834 -16.26 -9.81 -22.88
CA GLU A 834 -16.53 -11.24 -22.91
C GLU A 834 -15.71 -11.94 -24.03
N LYS A 835 -15.07 -13.06 -23.70
CA LYS A 835 -14.50 -13.98 -24.70
C LYS A 835 -15.58 -15.00 -25.08
N GLN A 836 -15.86 -15.20 -26.36
CA GLN A 836 -16.84 -16.18 -26.82
C GLN A 836 -16.28 -17.60 -26.75
N ASN A 837 -17.05 -18.52 -26.16
CA ASN A 837 -16.74 -19.95 -26.11
C ASN A 837 -16.91 -20.59 -27.50
N SER A 838 -15.89 -20.51 -28.34
CA SER A 838 -15.76 -21.39 -29.51
C SER A 838 -15.66 -22.84 -29.05
N SER A 839 -16.49 -23.72 -29.62
CA SER A 839 -16.39 -25.18 -29.41
C SER A 839 -15.36 -25.86 -30.32
N VAL A 840 -14.58 -25.09 -31.08
CA VAL A 840 -13.68 -25.58 -32.13
C VAL A 840 -12.26 -25.13 -31.83
N VAL A 841 -11.42 -26.11 -31.46
CA VAL A 841 -9.96 -25.96 -31.36
C VAL A 841 -9.35 -26.81 -32.46
N TYR A 842 -8.69 -26.17 -33.43
CA TYR A 842 -7.93 -26.87 -34.46
C TYR A 842 -6.53 -27.20 -33.93
N ALA A 843 -6.15 -28.47 -33.96
CA ALA A 843 -4.83 -28.91 -33.52
C ALA A 843 -3.72 -28.28 -34.40
N GLY A 844 -2.72 -27.66 -33.75
CA GLY A 844 -1.59 -27.02 -34.43
C GLY A 844 -1.79 -25.53 -34.80
N GLN A 845 -2.88 -24.88 -34.40
CA GLN A 845 -3.07 -23.42 -34.55
C GLN A 845 -3.16 -22.72 -33.17
N MET A 846 -2.68 -21.47 -33.09
CA MET A 846 -2.98 -20.60 -31.96
C MET A 846 -4.44 -20.15 -32.04
N PHE A 847 -5.31 -20.73 -31.20
CA PHE A 847 -6.73 -20.38 -31.19
C PHE A 847 -7.00 -19.13 -30.34
N THR A 848 -7.36 -18.04 -31.01
CA THR A 848 -7.80 -16.79 -30.39
C THR A 848 -9.34 -16.72 -30.32
N PRO A 849 -9.95 -16.72 -29.12
CA PRO A 849 -11.41 -16.64 -28.98
C PRO A 849 -11.95 -15.25 -29.33
N PRO A 850 -13.09 -15.14 -30.03
CA PRO A 850 -13.71 -13.85 -30.35
C PRO A 850 -13.99 -12.99 -29.12
N LEU A 851 -13.70 -11.70 -29.22
CA LEU A 851 -13.73 -10.77 -28.08
C LEU A 851 -14.81 -9.69 -28.27
N LEU A 852 -15.87 -9.75 -27.48
CA LEU A 852 -16.83 -8.65 -27.36
C LEU A 852 -16.40 -7.70 -26.24
N TYR A 853 -16.55 -6.39 -26.46
CA TYR A 853 -16.30 -5.37 -25.42
C TYR A 853 -17.20 -4.15 -25.56
N THR A 854 -17.31 -3.33 -24.51
CA THR A 854 -18.15 -2.13 -24.48
C THR A 854 -17.32 -0.84 -24.44
N PRO A 855 -17.92 0.34 -24.68
CA PRO A 855 -17.27 1.64 -24.48
C PRO A 855 -16.63 1.85 -23.10
N GLU A 856 -17.01 1.07 -22.09
CA GLU A 856 -16.44 1.11 -20.74
C GLU A 856 -14.93 0.83 -20.72
N VAL A 857 -14.42 0.04 -21.69
CA VAL A 857 -12.96 -0.10 -21.90
C VAL A 857 -12.31 1.27 -22.10
N LEU A 858 -12.87 2.10 -22.97
CA LEU A 858 -12.28 3.39 -23.35
C LEU A 858 -12.44 4.45 -22.25
N TYR A 859 -13.56 4.45 -21.52
CA TYR A 859 -13.70 5.27 -20.31
C TYR A 859 -12.68 4.87 -19.23
N MET A 860 -12.36 3.58 -19.10
CA MET A 860 -11.31 3.11 -18.21
C MET A 860 -9.93 3.60 -18.64
N LEU A 861 -9.60 3.54 -19.94
CA LEU A 861 -8.34 4.09 -20.46
C LEU A 861 -8.23 5.61 -20.24
N ALA A 862 -9.33 6.35 -20.42
CA ALA A 862 -9.39 7.79 -20.15
C ALA A 862 -9.20 8.11 -18.65
N ASN A 863 -9.84 7.34 -17.77
CA ASN A 863 -9.71 7.52 -16.32
C ASN A 863 -8.29 7.20 -15.84
N ILE A 864 -7.64 6.16 -16.37
CA ILE A 864 -6.20 5.92 -16.17
C ILE A 864 -5.39 7.15 -16.63
N SER A 865 -5.63 7.66 -17.85
CA SER A 865 -4.96 8.86 -18.40
C SER A 865 -5.19 10.16 -17.60
N SER A 866 -6.19 10.21 -16.72
CA SER A 866 -6.48 11.34 -15.83
C SER A 866 -5.73 11.27 -14.49
N LEU A 867 -5.35 10.05 -14.06
CA LEU A 867 -4.62 9.80 -12.82
C LEU A 867 -3.11 9.73 -13.05
N VAL A 868 -2.71 9.13 -14.18
CA VAL A 868 -1.33 8.95 -14.62
C VAL A 868 -1.26 9.31 -16.11
N ASN A 869 -0.22 9.99 -16.56
CA ASN A 869 -0.06 10.46 -17.93
C ASN A 869 0.30 9.31 -18.90
N VAL A 870 -0.60 8.34 -19.03
CA VAL A 870 -0.57 7.28 -20.02
C VAL A 870 -1.17 7.80 -21.33
N GLN A 871 -0.54 7.41 -22.44
CA GLN A 871 -0.97 7.67 -23.82
C GLN A 871 -1.15 6.33 -24.54
N TRP A 872 -2.17 6.24 -25.38
CA TRP A 872 -2.68 4.98 -25.91
C TRP A 872 -2.47 4.82 -27.41
N TYR A 873 -2.11 3.61 -27.84
CA TYR A 873 -2.37 3.10 -29.17
C TYR A 873 -3.51 2.08 -29.09
N LEU A 874 -4.43 2.07 -30.05
CA LEU A 874 -5.53 1.11 -30.11
C LEU A 874 -5.45 0.25 -31.36
N GLY A 875 -5.58 -1.06 -31.19
CA GLY A 875 -5.62 -2.02 -32.29
C GLY A 875 -6.95 -2.00 -33.04
N MET A 876 -6.92 -1.66 -34.32
CA MET A 876 -8.04 -1.86 -35.25
C MET A 876 -7.98 -3.27 -35.86
N PRO A 877 -9.07 -4.05 -35.79
CA PRO A 877 -9.16 -5.33 -36.49
C PRO A 877 -9.13 -5.12 -38.01
N LEU A 878 -8.35 -5.94 -38.73
CA LEU A 878 -8.32 -5.98 -40.19
C LEU A 878 -8.78 -7.34 -40.75
N ASN A 879 -8.94 -8.38 -39.92
CA ASN A 879 -9.30 -9.72 -40.38
C ASN A 879 -10.65 -9.86 -41.13
N ASP A 880 -11.48 -8.82 -41.21
CA ASP A 880 -12.65 -8.74 -42.08
C ASP A 880 -12.82 -7.33 -42.65
N THR A 881 -12.41 -7.12 -43.91
CA THR A 881 -12.59 -5.85 -44.64
C THR A 881 -13.97 -5.68 -45.27
N GLN A 882 -14.88 -6.66 -45.15
CA GLN A 882 -16.30 -6.50 -45.51
C GLN A 882 -17.11 -5.91 -44.34
N ASN A 883 -16.74 -6.20 -43.09
CA ASN A 883 -17.44 -5.76 -41.89
C ASN A 883 -16.54 -4.93 -40.95
N LEU A 884 -16.07 -3.77 -41.45
CA LEU A 884 -15.19 -2.86 -40.73
C LEU A 884 -15.74 -2.40 -39.37
N ARG A 885 -14.93 -2.52 -38.32
CA ARG A 885 -15.36 -2.33 -36.91
C ARG A 885 -15.04 -0.92 -36.39
N LEU A 886 -15.40 0.09 -37.19
CA LEU A 886 -14.98 1.50 -37.02
C LEU A 886 -15.32 2.13 -35.67
N LYS A 887 -16.30 1.61 -34.92
CA LYS A 887 -16.69 2.06 -33.57
C LYS A 887 -15.50 2.22 -32.60
N ILE A 888 -14.42 1.45 -32.75
CA ILE A 888 -13.20 1.63 -31.93
C ILE A 888 -12.53 2.99 -32.16
N ALA A 889 -12.49 3.48 -33.40
CA ALA A 889 -11.93 4.78 -33.75
C ALA A 889 -12.91 5.91 -33.42
N GLU A 890 -14.20 5.74 -33.72
CA GLU A 890 -15.26 6.70 -33.38
C GLU A 890 -15.24 7.06 -31.88
N VAL A 891 -15.35 6.04 -31.02
CA VAL A 891 -15.42 6.22 -29.56
C VAL A 891 -14.02 6.46 -28.99
N GLY A 892 -12.96 5.92 -29.61
CA GLY A 892 -11.57 6.16 -29.23
C GLY A 892 -11.20 7.64 -29.30
N GLU A 893 -11.43 8.30 -30.45
CA GLU A 893 -11.20 9.74 -30.59
C GLU A 893 -12.13 10.55 -29.66
N GLN A 894 -13.40 10.16 -29.53
CA GLN A 894 -14.36 10.86 -28.67
C GLN A 894 -13.97 10.84 -27.18
N VAL A 895 -13.44 9.72 -26.68
CA VAL A 895 -13.22 9.47 -25.25
C VAL A 895 -11.77 9.75 -24.82
N LEU A 896 -10.79 9.50 -25.67
CA LEU A 896 -9.37 9.69 -25.37
C LEU A 896 -8.81 11.02 -25.93
N GLY A 897 -9.31 11.50 -27.07
CA GLY A 897 -8.81 12.70 -27.75
C GLY A 897 -7.28 12.70 -27.90
N ASP A 898 -6.63 13.74 -27.37
CA ASP A 898 -5.16 13.90 -27.35
C ASP A 898 -4.38 12.76 -26.66
N LYS A 899 -5.06 11.85 -25.95
CA LYS A 899 -4.45 10.64 -25.36
C LYS A 899 -4.41 9.46 -26.33
N LEU A 900 -5.12 9.50 -27.46
CA LEU A 900 -5.03 8.50 -28.52
C LEU A 900 -3.97 8.91 -29.54
N LEU A 901 -2.80 8.27 -29.46
CA LEU A 901 -1.66 8.52 -30.34
C LEU A 901 -1.85 7.94 -31.74
N GLY A 902 -2.62 6.86 -31.87
CA GLY A 902 -2.96 6.28 -33.16
C GLY A 902 -3.65 4.91 -33.09
N LEU A 903 -4.07 4.48 -34.27
CA LEU A 903 -4.89 3.32 -34.57
C LEU A 903 -4.07 2.34 -35.41
N GLN A 904 -3.68 1.21 -34.83
CA GLN A 904 -2.90 0.20 -35.53
C GLN A 904 -3.81 -0.62 -36.45
N VAL A 905 -3.57 -0.61 -37.76
CA VAL A 905 -4.40 -1.31 -38.74
C VAL A 905 -3.81 -2.71 -39.00
N GLY A 906 -4.25 -3.66 -38.17
CA GLY A 906 -3.79 -5.05 -38.18
C GLY A 906 -2.65 -5.35 -37.18
N ASN A 907 -2.76 -6.47 -36.48
CA ASN A 907 -1.70 -7.13 -35.70
C ASN A 907 -1.07 -8.23 -36.55
N ALA A 908 0.26 -8.26 -36.70
CA ALA A 908 1.00 -9.26 -37.49
C ALA A 908 0.31 -9.71 -38.80
N PRO A 909 -0.03 -8.81 -39.75
CA PRO A 909 -0.81 -9.15 -40.95
C PRO A 909 -0.11 -10.16 -41.87
N ASP A 910 1.21 -10.31 -41.73
CA ASP A 910 2.04 -11.31 -42.38
C ASP A 910 1.88 -12.74 -41.80
N GLN A 911 1.04 -12.91 -40.77
CA GLN A 911 0.63 -14.21 -40.21
C GLN A 911 -0.82 -14.60 -40.55
N TYR A 912 -1.63 -13.71 -41.15
CA TYR A 912 -3.06 -13.97 -41.41
C TYR A 912 -3.34 -15.22 -42.26
N VAL A 913 -2.39 -15.66 -43.09
CA VAL A 913 -2.50 -16.93 -43.85
C VAL A 913 -2.39 -18.14 -42.93
N SER A 914 -1.40 -18.17 -42.02
CA SER A 914 -1.20 -19.25 -41.04
C SER A 914 -2.30 -19.28 -39.96
N GLU A 915 -2.83 -18.13 -39.58
CA GLU A 915 -3.94 -18.00 -38.63
C GLU A 915 -5.33 -18.28 -39.27
N GLY A 916 -5.39 -18.45 -40.60
CA GLY A 916 -6.65 -18.68 -41.33
C GLY A 916 -7.57 -17.46 -41.44
N HIS A 917 -7.05 -16.26 -41.18
CA HIS A 917 -7.74 -14.98 -41.37
C HIS A 917 -7.78 -14.54 -42.85
N ARG A 918 -6.92 -15.10 -43.71
CA ARG A 918 -6.84 -14.80 -45.15
C ARG A 918 -6.55 -16.05 -45.99
N PRO A 919 -6.90 -16.04 -47.30
CA PRO A 919 -6.55 -17.12 -48.21
C PRO A 919 -5.03 -17.17 -48.46
N ILE A 920 -4.51 -18.34 -48.85
CA ILE A 920 -3.08 -18.61 -49.08
C ILE A 920 -2.40 -17.72 -50.14
N THR A 921 -3.18 -16.95 -50.91
CA THR A 921 -2.69 -15.98 -51.90
C THR A 921 -2.41 -14.59 -51.34
N TYR A 922 -2.84 -14.30 -50.10
CA TYR A 922 -2.79 -12.96 -49.51
C TYR A 922 -1.36 -12.52 -49.20
N GLY A 923 -0.94 -11.41 -49.81
CA GLY A 923 0.41 -10.85 -49.69
C GLY A 923 0.45 -9.36 -49.34
N PRO A 924 1.64 -8.74 -49.42
CA PRO A 924 1.85 -7.32 -49.12
C PRO A 924 0.93 -6.38 -49.93
N ASP A 925 0.69 -6.65 -51.22
CA ASP A 925 -0.22 -5.85 -52.05
C ASP A 925 -1.67 -5.94 -51.56
N ASP A 926 -2.14 -7.12 -51.13
CA ASP A 926 -3.47 -7.29 -50.58
C ASP A 926 -3.62 -6.52 -49.26
N TYR A 927 -2.63 -6.57 -48.37
CA TYR A 927 -2.60 -5.75 -47.16
C TYR A 927 -2.57 -4.25 -47.48
N SER A 928 -1.78 -3.83 -48.47
CA SER A 928 -1.71 -2.46 -48.97
C SER A 928 -3.08 -1.96 -49.48
N ASN A 929 -3.90 -2.85 -50.05
CA ASN A 929 -5.25 -2.54 -50.49
C ASN A 929 -6.27 -2.59 -49.34
N ASP A 930 -6.24 -3.61 -48.48
CA ASP A 930 -7.10 -3.75 -47.30
C ASP A 930 -6.92 -2.58 -46.31
N PHE A 931 -5.69 -2.10 -46.10
CA PHE A 931 -5.38 -0.87 -45.35
C PHE A 931 -6.05 0.36 -45.98
N GLY A 932 -6.04 0.46 -47.32
CA GLY A 932 -6.71 1.52 -48.06
C GLY A 932 -8.23 1.50 -47.93
N ILE A 933 -8.84 0.33 -47.76
CA ILE A 933 -10.27 0.19 -47.45
C ILE A 933 -10.57 0.79 -46.06
N VAL A 934 -9.70 0.55 -45.08
CA VAL A 934 -9.82 1.15 -43.73
C VAL A 934 -9.61 2.67 -43.76
N ASP A 935 -8.56 3.16 -44.42
CA ASP A 935 -8.29 4.61 -44.53
C ASP A 935 -9.46 5.35 -45.21
N ALA A 936 -9.92 4.85 -46.36
CA ALA A 936 -11.04 5.45 -47.09
C ALA A 936 -12.35 5.46 -46.27
N ALA A 937 -12.62 4.38 -45.52
CA ALA A 937 -13.82 4.29 -44.69
C ALA A 937 -13.76 5.24 -43.47
N LEU A 938 -12.61 5.35 -42.81
CA LEU A 938 -12.39 6.29 -41.72
C LEU A 938 -12.49 7.75 -42.22
N ARG A 939 -11.88 8.07 -43.38
CA ARG A 939 -11.95 9.40 -44.01
C ARG A 939 -13.36 9.79 -44.46
N ALA A 940 -14.24 8.80 -44.67
CA ALA A 940 -15.64 9.02 -44.99
C ALA A 940 -16.54 9.20 -43.76
N ASP A 941 -16.05 8.92 -42.54
CA ASP A 941 -16.86 8.99 -41.32
C ASP A 941 -16.80 10.38 -40.65
N PRO A 942 -17.90 11.16 -40.65
CA PRO A 942 -17.92 12.49 -40.04
C PRO A 942 -17.81 12.50 -38.51
N ARG A 943 -17.79 11.33 -37.85
CA ARG A 943 -17.56 11.19 -36.40
C ARG A 943 -16.08 11.15 -36.04
N ILE A 944 -15.19 10.95 -37.01
CA ILE A 944 -13.75 10.80 -36.81
C ILE A 944 -13.08 12.08 -37.35
N PRO A 945 -12.81 13.08 -36.50
CA PRO A 945 -12.55 14.45 -36.97
C PRO A 945 -11.20 14.62 -37.66
N LEU A 946 -10.25 13.70 -37.45
CA LEU A 946 -8.92 13.67 -38.04
C LEU A 946 -8.51 12.20 -38.27
N VAL A 947 -8.24 11.83 -39.53
CA VAL A 947 -7.58 10.56 -39.91
C VAL A 947 -6.13 10.81 -40.34
N ASP A 948 -5.83 12.03 -40.80
CA ASP A 948 -4.48 12.47 -41.09
C ASP A 948 -3.59 12.30 -39.84
N ARG A 949 -2.49 11.57 -39.99
CA ARG A 949 -1.58 11.16 -38.92
C ARG A 949 -2.24 10.48 -37.71
N LYS A 950 -3.15 9.53 -37.96
CA LYS A 950 -3.71 8.64 -36.92
C LYS A 950 -3.52 7.15 -37.16
N LEU A 951 -3.25 6.69 -38.39
CA LEU A 951 -3.08 5.25 -38.66
C LEU A 951 -1.66 4.76 -38.40
N ILE A 952 -1.49 3.50 -38.00
CA ILE A 952 -0.19 2.89 -37.77
C ILE A 952 -0.13 1.53 -38.48
N GLY A 953 0.98 1.28 -39.17
CA GLY A 953 1.25 0.04 -39.90
C GLY A 953 2.68 0.02 -40.48
N PRO A 954 3.13 -1.08 -41.08
CA PRO A 954 2.36 -2.30 -41.33
C PRO A 954 2.29 -3.28 -40.15
N SER A 955 3.07 -3.09 -39.09
CA SER A 955 3.16 -4.04 -37.95
C SER A 955 3.47 -5.48 -38.38
N VAL A 956 4.31 -5.66 -39.41
CA VAL A 956 4.81 -7.00 -39.80
C VAL A 956 5.66 -7.62 -38.69
N SER A 957 5.58 -8.93 -38.58
CA SER A 957 6.15 -9.75 -37.49
C SER A 957 7.41 -10.52 -37.86
N GLY A 958 7.65 -10.77 -39.15
CA GLY A 958 8.90 -11.35 -39.67
C GLY A 958 8.76 -12.26 -40.89
N ASN A 959 7.53 -12.64 -41.28
CA ASN A 959 7.27 -13.38 -42.52
C ASN A 959 7.38 -12.48 -43.76
N TRP A 960 7.01 -11.20 -43.63
CA TRP A 960 7.29 -10.15 -44.60
C TRP A 960 8.28 -9.16 -43.99
N SER A 961 9.21 -8.64 -44.80
CA SER A 961 9.97 -7.46 -44.39
C SER A 961 9.08 -6.21 -44.47
N VAL A 962 9.49 -5.14 -43.78
CA VAL A 962 8.84 -3.83 -43.93
C VAL A 962 8.88 -3.39 -45.40
N GLN A 963 10.01 -3.62 -46.08
CA GLN A 963 10.24 -3.19 -47.47
C GLN A 963 9.26 -3.83 -48.45
N ASP A 964 8.91 -5.12 -48.26
CA ASP A 964 7.95 -5.82 -49.13
C ASP A 964 6.57 -5.12 -49.14
N VAL A 965 6.18 -4.50 -48.02
CA VAL A 965 4.97 -3.68 -47.95
C VAL A 965 5.20 -2.28 -48.52
N LEU A 966 6.37 -1.66 -48.30
CA LEU A 966 6.66 -0.33 -48.85
C LEU A 966 6.67 -0.33 -50.39
N ASP A 967 7.23 -1.37 -51.01
CA ASP A 967 7.38 -1.52 -52.47
C ASP A 967 6.04 -1.62 -53.22
N THR A 968 4.94 -1.92 -52.51
CA THR A 968 3.55 -1.81 -53.03
C THR A 968 3.12 -0.37 -53.31
N GLY A 969 3.97 0.62 -53.02
CA GLY A 969 3.66 2.05 -53.02
C GLY A 969 2.96 2.54 -51.74
N PHE A 970 3.06 1.80 -50.63
CA PHE A 970 2.29 2.04 -49.40
C PHE A 970 2.45 3.47 -48.84
N LEU A 971 3.68 4.01 -48.80
CA LEU A 971 3.93 5.38 -48.34
C LEU A 971 3.43 6.43 -49.34
N ASP A 972 3.48 6.16 -50.64
CA ASP A 972 2.97 7.12 -51.63
C ASP A 972 1.45 7.23 -51.60
N LYS A 973 0.76 6.13 -51.27
CA LYS A 973 -0.69 6.05 -51.02
C LYS A 973 -1.10 6.69 -49.68
N TYR A 974 -0.41 6.36 -48.57
CA TYR A 974 -0.98 6.53 -47.21
C TYR A 974 -0.13 7.34 -46.21
N ARG A 975 1.07 7.84 -46.54
CA ARG A 975 1.94 8.56 -45.57
C ARG A 975 1.23 9.70 -44.80
N ASP A 976 0.26 10.35 -45.43
CA ASP A 976 -0.43 11.50 -44.85
C ASP A 976 -1.46 11.06 -43.78
N SER A 977 -1.92 9.80 -43.83
CA SER A 977 -2.70 9.12 -42.78
C SER A 977 -1.83 8.58 -41.64
N LEU A 978 -0.54 8.34 -41.86
CA LEU A 978 0.31 7.60 -40.90
C LEU A 978 0.76 8.47 -39.72
N ALA A 979 0.47 8.00 -38.51
CA ALA A 979 1.04 8.47 -37.25
C ALA A 979 2.44 7.90 -37.01
N ALA A 980 2.70 6.67 -37.46
CA ALA A 980 3.99 5.99 -37.37
C ALA A 980 4.09 4.84 -38.39
N ILE A 981 5.31 4.47 -38.75
CA ILE A 981 5.63 3.15 -39.32
C ILE A 981 5.91 2.18 -38.17
N SER A 982 5.35 0.97 -38.21
CA SER A 982 5.44 -0.01 -37.11
C SER A 982 5.94 -1.39 -37.52
N VAL A 983 6.55 -2.07 -36.56
CA VAL A 983 6.94 -3.48 -36.59
C VAL A 983 6.62 -4.16 -35.26
N GLU A 984 6.53 -5.48 -35.28
CA GLU A 984 6.37 -6.37 -34.13
C GLU A 984 7.49 -7.43 -34.23
N TYR A 985 8.16 -7.83 -33.14
CA TYR A 985 9.25 -8.82 -33.23
C TYR A 985 9.62 -9.52 -31.92
N TYR A 986 9.94 -10.80 -32.00
CA TYR A 986 10.52 -11.60 -30.93
C TYR A 986 11.73 -12.38 -31.48
N PRO A 987 12.92 -12.36 -30.82
CA PRO A 987 14.11 -13.05 -31.32
C PRO A 987 14.01 -14.58 -31.45
N HIS A 988 13.15 -15.20 -30.64
CA HIS A 988 12.91 -16.65 -30.63
C HIS A 988 11.43 -16.94 -30.30
N ASP A 989 10.99 -18.18 -30.49
CA ASP A 989 9.65 -18.66 -30.13
C ASP A 989 9.71 -19.89 -29.22
N ASN A 990 8.68 -20.07 -28.38
CA ASN A 990 8.42 -21.32 -27.65
C ASN A 990 7.22 -22.09 -28.25
N CYS A 991 6.82 -21.77 -29.48
CA CYS A 991 5.57 -22.23 -30.09
C CYS A 991 5.58 -23.72 -30.40
N ALA A 992 6.74 -24.30 -30.76
CA ALA A 992 6.89 -25.74 -30.94
C ALA A 992 6.43 -26.55 -29.70
N LYS A 993 6.75 -26.05 -28.50
CA LYS A 993 6.39 -26.66 -27.21
C LYS A 993 4.92 -26.44 -26.86
N VAL A 994 4.38 -25.25 -27.15
CA VAL A 994 3.00 -24.86 -26.84
C VAL A 994 1.98 -25.51 -27.79
N LEU A 995 2.33 -25.67 -29.07
CA LEU A 995 1.44 -26.20 -30.11
C LEU A 995 1.65 -27.68 -30.43
N GLY A 996 2.75 -28.29 -29.96
CA GLY A 996 3.09 -29.69 -30.23
C GLY A 996 3.43 -29.99 -31.70
N THR A 997 3.82 -28.98 -32.46
CA THR A 997 4.01 -29.04 -33.93
C THR A 997 5.38 -29.57 -34.37
N SER A 998 6.40 -29.45 -33.51
CA SER A 998 7.77 -29.92 -33.78
C SER A 998 8.53 -30.16 -32.47
N ALA A 999 9.81 -30.54 -32.55
CA ALA A 999 10.66 -30.65 -31.37
C ALA A 999 10.81 -29.28 -30.66
N PRO A 1000 10.67 -29.21 -29.32
CA PRO A 1000 10.92 -28.00 -28.55
C PRO A 1000 12.37 -27.48 -28.67
N VAL A 1001 12.54 -26.18 -28.45
CA VAL A 1001 13.86 -25.53 -28.34
C VAL A 1001 14.25 -25.42 -26.87
N GLU A 1002 15.50 -25.78 -26.55
CA GLU A 1002 16.01 -25.80 -25.18
C GLU A 1002 16.54 -24.43 -24.74
N ALA A 1003 15.85 -23.80 -23.79
CA ALA A 1003 16.17 -22.45 -23.30
C ALA A 1003 17.62 -22.28 -22.82
N GLN A 1004 18.22 -23.33 -22.23
CA GLN A 1004 19.62 -23.33 -21.79
C GLN A 1004 20.62 -23.08 -22.93
N GLN A 1005 20.29 -23.48 -24.17
CA GLN A 1005 21.12 -23.24 -25.35
C GLN A 1005 21.02 -21.77 -25.79
N LEU A 1006 19.81 -21.19 -25.72
CA LEU A 1006 19.53 -19.82 -26.11
C LEU A 1006 20.09 -18.78 -25.13
N PHE A 1007 20.25 -19.12 -23.84
CA PHE A 1007 20.55 -18.14 -22.78
C PHE A 1007 21.80 -17.27 -23.03
N SER A 1008 22.80 -17.81 -23.72
CA SER A 1008 24.02 -17.06 -24.11
C SER A 1008 23.77 -15.93 -25.12
N PHE A 1009 22.70 -15.98 -25.92
CA PHE A 1009 22.28 -14.91 -26.83
C PHE A 1009 21.82 -13.66 -26.06
N TYR A 1010 21.14 -13.85 -24.93
CA TYR A 1010 20.60 -12.77 -24.10
C TYR A 1010 21.67 -12.12 -23.18
N LEU A 1011 22.91 -12.62 -23.24
CA LEU A 1011 24.04 -12.15 -22.43
C LEU A 1011 25.19 -11.66 -23.34
N ASN A 1012 24.81 -11.05 -24.46
CA ASN A 1012 25.70 -10.70 -25.57
C ASN A 1012 25.16 -9.46 -26.32
N HIS A 1013 25.91 -8.36 -26.29
CA HIS A 1013 25.55 -7.12 -26.97
C HIS A 1013 25.41 -7.26 -28.50
N THR A 1014 26.21 -8.12 -29.13
CA THR A 1014 26.15 -8.33 -30.58
C THR A 1014 24.80 -8.93 -31.01
N ALA A 1015 24.10 -9.65 -30.13
CA ALA A 1015 22.74 -10.13 -30.39
C ALA A 1015 21.72 -8.98 -30.45
N ALA A 1016 21.83 -7.98 -29.56
CA ALA A 1016 21.02 -6.77 -29.61
C ALA A 1016 21.34 -5.95 -30.88
N GLN A 1017 22.63 -5.76 -31.20
CA GLN A 1017 23.07 -5.09 -32.42
C GLN A 1017 22.50 -5.76 -33.69
N SER A 1018 22.62 -7.09 -33.82
CA SER A 1018 22.16 -7.82 -35.01
C SER A 1018 20.63 -7.83 -35.14
N THR A 1019 19.91 -7.94 -34.01
CA THR A 1019 18.44 -7.91 -34.00
C THR A 1019 17.89 -6.56 -34.46
N VAL A 1020 18.54 -5.46 -34.10
CA VAL A 1020 18.12 -4.11 -34.53
C VAL A 1020 18.58 -3.79 -35.96
N ALA A 1021 19.71 -4.36 -36.41
CA ALA A 1021 20.32 -4.06 -37.70
C ALA A 1021 19.38 -4.28 -38.91
N MET A 1022 18.48 -5.26 -38.84
CA MET A 1022 17.50 -5.56 -39.91
C MET A 1022 16.51 -4.41 -40.21
N TYR A 1023 16.37 -3.45 -39.29
CA TYR A 1023 15.44 -2.32 -39.43
C TYR A 1023 16.11 -0.99 -39.80
N LEU A 1024 17.44 -0.94 -40.00
CA LEU A 1024 18.17 0.31 -40.24
C LEU A 1024 17.77 1.02 -41.55
N SER A 1025 17.40 0.28 -42.59
CA SER A 1025 16.79 0.84 -43.80
C SER A 1025 15.43 1.47 -43.48
N SER A 1026 14.59 0.76 -42.74
CA SER A 1026 13.24 1.17 -42.35
C SER A 1026 13.23 2.42 -41.46
N THR A 1027 14.16 2.55 -40.50
CA THR A 1027 14.27 3.76 -39.66
C THR A 1027 14.83 4.96 -40.44
N TRP A 1028 15.65 4.73 -41.47
CA TRP A 1028 16.10 5.78 -42.40
C TRP A 1028 14.97 6.24 -43.34
N VAL A 1029 14.17 5.31 -43.88
CA VAL A 1029 12.98 5.65 -44.68
C VAL A 1029 11.96 6.42 -43.83
N ALA A 1030 11.67 5.97 -42.62
CA ALA A 1030 10.75 6.67 -41.70
C ALA A 1030 11.19 8.12 -41.46
N GLN A 1031 12.47 8.35 -41.14
CA GLN A 1031 13.05 9.69 -41.00
C GLN A 1031 12.93 10.53 -42.29
N THR A 1032 13.18 9.92 -43.46
CA THR A 1032 13.13 10.60 -44.77
C THR A 1032 11.72 11.11 -45.09
N TYR A 1033 10.68 10.37 -44.68
CA TYR A 1033 9.28 10.79 -44.79
C TYR A 1033 8.76 11.59 -43.58
N GLY A 1034 9.60 11.85 -42.57
CA GLY A 1034 9.23 12.58 -41.35
C GLY A 1034 8.30 11.81 -40.39
N LEU A 1035 8.26 10.48 -40.51
CA LEU A 1035 7.43 9.59 -39.70
C LEU A 1035 8.23 8.95 -38.54
N PRO A 1036 7.60 8.73 -37.37
CA PRO A 1036 8.15 7.87 -36.33
C PRO A 1036 8.30 6.41 -36.80
N PHE A 1037 9.33 5.71 -36.35
CA PHE A 1037 9.42 4.25 -36.41
C PHE A 1037 9.24 3.65 -35.00
N VAL A 1038 8.37 2.66 -34.83
CA VAL A 1038 8.00 2.12 -33.50
C VAL A 1038 7.97 0.60 -33.51
N MET A 1039 8.60 -0.02 -32.50
CA MET A 1039 8.39 -1.44 -32.18
C MET A 1039 7.11 -1.53 -31.33
N LEU A 1040 5.96 -1.78 -31.96
CA LEU A 1040 4.66 -1.79 -31.27
C LEU A 1040 4.46 -3.04 -30.41
N GLU A 1041 5.25 -4.07 -30.62
CA GLU A 1041 5.26 -5.28 -29.80
C GLU A 1041 6.62 -5.97 -29.84
N THR A 1042 7.21 -6.24 -28.67
CA THR A 1042 8.37 -7.12 -28.55
C THR A 1042 8.47 -7.72 -27.15
N ASN A 1043 9.12 -8.88 -27.03
CA ASN A 1043 9.73 -9.34 -25.78
C ASN A 1043 10.78 -10.42 -26.06
N SER A 1044 11.33 -11.06 -25.02
CA SER A 1044 12.44 -12.02 -25.14
C SER A 1044 12.15 -13.21 -26.07
N ALA A 1045 10.97 -13.84 -25.99
CA ALA A 1045 10.54 -14.89 -26.91
C ALA A 1045 9.01 -14.99 -26.99
N SER A 1046 8.45 -15.37 -28.14
CA SER A 1046 6.99 -15.46 -28.35
C SER A 1046 6.39 -16.76 -27.78
N CYS A 1047 5.07 -16.96 -27.95
CA CYS A 1047 4.32 -18.07 -27.33
C CYS A 1047 4.53 -18.19 -25.80
N GLY A 1048 4.47 -17.06 -25.10
CA GLY A 1048 4.59 -16.98 -23.64
C GLY A 1048 6.02 -16.93 -23.08
N GLY A 1049 7.04 -17.13 -23.91
CA GLY A 1049 8.45 -17.10 -23.50
C GLY A 1049 8.94 -18.39 -22.84
N PHE A 1050 10.17 -18.33 -22.31
CA PHE A 1050 10.88 -19.50 -21.77
C PHE A 1050 11.11 -19.40 -20.24
N PRO A 1051 10.79 -20.45 -19.45
CA PRO A 1051 11.10 -20.50 -18.02
C PRO A 1051 12.60 -20.45 -17.72
N GLY A 1052 12.98 -19.71 -16.68
CA GLY A 1052 14.37 -19.48 -16.28
C GLY A 1052 15.21 -18.62 -17.24
N LEU A 1053 14.61 -18.09 -18.32
CA LEU A 1053 15.24 -17.22 -19.31
C LEU A 1053 14.46 -15.91 -19.43
N SER A 1054 13.20 -15.95 -19.87
CA SER A 1054 12.38 -14.76 -20.15
C SER A 1054 12.06 -13.95 -18.89
N ASP A 1055 12.01 -14.65 -17.77
CA ASP A 1055 11.73 -14.27 -16.38
C ASP A 1055 13.01 -14.05 -15.54
N SER A 1056 14.19 -14.01 -16.17
CA SER A 1056 15.50 -13.90 -15.50
C SER A 1056 16.09 -12.48 -15.50
N PHE A 1057 17.05 -12.22 -14.61
CA PHE A 1057 17.86 -10.99 -14.59
C PHE A 1057 18.62 -10.77 -15.91
N GLY A 1058 19.06 -11.84 -16.59
CA GLY A 1058 19.61 -11.78 -17.94
C GLY A 1058 18.64 -11.18 -18.95
N SER A 1059 17.34 -11.49 -18.85
CA SER A 1059 16.28 -10.85 -19.63
C SER A 1059 16.20 -9.34 -19.37
N ALA A 1060 16.40 -8.89 -18.12
CA ALA A 1060 16.44 -7.46 -17.80
C ALA A 1060 17.65 -6.74 -18.40
N LEU A 1061 18.83 -7.34 -18.32
CA LEU A 1061 20.05 -6.79 -18.92
C LEU A 1061 19.97 -6.79 -20.45
N TRP A 1062 19.41 -7.83 -21.07
CA TRP A 1062 19.09 -7.89 -22.49
C TRP A 1062 18.10 -6.80 -22.91
N ALA A 1063 16.95 -6.70 -22.26
CA ALA A 1063 15.92 -5.73 -22.63
C ALA A 1063 16.38 -4.28 -22.42
N LEU A 1064 17.28 -4.03 -21.47
CA LEU A 1064 17.94 -2.73 -21.30
C LEU A 1064 18.83 -2.40 -22.51
N ASP A 1065 19.75 -3.30 -22.86
CA ASP A 1065 20.68 -3.13 -23.99
C ASP A 1065 19.94 -3.01 -25.33
N TYR A 1066 19.01 -3.91 -25.61
CA TYR A 1066 18.16 -3.92 -26.80
C TYR A 1066 17.32 -2.64 -26.93
N GLY A 1067 16.81 -2.10 -25.82
CA GLY A 1067 16.10 -0.82 -25.80
C GLY A 1067 16.98 0.37 -26.14
N LEU A 1068 18.19 0.42 -25.58
CA LEU A 1068 19.18 1.46 -25.87
C LEU A 1068 19.71 1.36 -27.32
N GLN A 1069 19.88 0.14 -27.85
CA GLN A 1069 20.30 -0.12 -29.22
C GLN A 1069 19.23 0.22 -30.26
N MET A 1070 17.95 -0.04 -29.98
CA MET A 1070 16.82 0.46 -30.80
C MET A 1070 16.79 1.99 -30.82
N ALA A 1071 16.97 2.63 -29.66
CA ALA A 1071 17.00 4.08 -29.54
C ALA A 1071 18.20 4.72 -30.27
N TYR A 1072 19.38 4.09 -30.23
CA TYR A 1072 20.55 4.46 -31.03
C TYR A 1072 20.26 4.34 -32.53
N SER A 1073 19.59 3.26 -32.93
CA SER A 1073 19.21 2.97 -34.32
C SER A 1073 17.99 3.75 -34.83
N ASN A 1074 17.57 4.80 -34.11
CA ASN A 1074 16.51 5.74 -34.46
C ASN A 1074 15.07 5.16 -34.50
N PHE A 1075 14.80 4.13 -33.69
CA PHE A 1075 13.42 3.91 -33.24
C PHE A 1075 12.98 5.10 -32.37
N THR A 1076 11.67 5.32 -32.26
CA THR A 1076 11.07 6.39 -31.43
C THR A 1076 10.36 5.86 -30.18
N GLY A 1077 10.27 4.53 -30.05
CA GLY A 1077 9.77 3.81 -28.90
C GLY A 1077 9.69 2.30 -29.17
N ALA A 1078 9.59 1.53 -28.09
CA ALA A 1078 9.39 0.09 -28.10
C ALA A 1078 8.42 -0.32 -26.99
N LEU A 1079 7.55 -1.30 -27.22
CA LEU A 1079 6.52 -1.72 -26.26
C LEU A 1079 6.72 -3.19 -25.87
N LEU A 1080 7.01 -3.43 -24.59
CA LEU A 1080 7.16 -4.78 -24.04
C LEU A 1080 5.79 -5.45 -23.92
N HIS A 1081 5.59 -6.62 -24.53
CA HIS A 1081 4.29 -7.32 -24.43
C HIS A 1081 4.01 -7.81 -23.01
N VAL A 1082 2.75 -7.69 -22.61
CA VAL A 1082 2.16 -8.19 -21.36
C VAL A 1082 0.92 -9.03 -21.70
N GLY A 1083 1.00 -10.33 -21.45
CA GLY A 1083 -0.05 -11.29 -21.71
C GLY A 1083 -0.74 -11.76 -20.43
N GLY A 1084 -1.39 -12.92 -20.50
CA GLY A 1084 -2.00 -13.56 -19.33
C GLY A 1084 -0.98 -14.07 -18.30
N THR A 1085 -1.46 -14.66 -17.20
CA THR A 1085 -0.64 -15.16 -16.09
C THR A 1085 0.23 -16.39 -16.43
N SER A 1086 0.03 -16.99 -17.60
CA SER A 1086 0.82 -18.09 -18.15
C SER A 1086 2.05 -17.63 -18.96
N VAL A 1087 2.43 -16.35 -18.87
CA VAL A 1087 3.51 -15.75 -19.66
C VAL A 1087 4.71 -15.41 -18.78
N TYR A 1088 5.89 -15.92 -19.16
CA TYR A 1088 7.16 -15.75 -18.44
C TYR A 1088 7.78 -14.36 -18.63
N TYR A 1089 7.64 -13.78 -19.83
CA TYR A 1089 8.28 -12.50 -20.16
C TYR A 1089 7.55 -11.25 -19.62
N ASN A 1090 6.47 -11.42 -18.87
CA ASN A 1090 5.62 -10.33 -18.41
C ASN A 1090 6.41 -9.32 -17.54
N PRO A 1091 6.45 -8.02 -17.91
CA PRO A 1091 7.00 -6.96 -17.05
C PRO A 1091 6.26 -6.88 -15.70
N PHE A 1092 4.97 -7.20 -15.69
CA PHE A 1092 4.15 -7.35 -14.49
C PHE A 1092 3.02 -8.35 -14.75
N THR A 1093 2.67 -9.10 -13.71
CA THR A 1093 1.65 -10.15 -13.75
C THR A 1093 0.70 -9.97 -12.57
N PRO A 1094 -0.61 -9.74 -12.78
CA PRO A 1094 -1.59 -9.85 -11.71
C PRO A 1094 -1.66 -11.31 -11.23
N PRO A 1095 -1.99 -11.57 -9.96
CA PRO A 1095 -2.36 -12.92 -9.53
C PRO A 1095 -3.60 -13.39 -10.31
N THR A 1096 -3.78 -14.70 -10.49
CA THR A 1096 -5.03 -15.23 -11.05
C THR A 1096 -6.21 -14.95 -10.10
N LYS A 1097 -7.45 -14.98 -10.59
CA LYS A 1097 -8.64 -14.72 -9.76
C LYS A 1097 -8.81 -15.72 -8.59
N ASN A 1098 -8.17 -16.88 -8.64
CA ASN A 1098 -8.14 -17.88 -7.57
C ASN A 1098 -6.81 -17.87 -6.78
N GLN A 1099 -5.99 -16.84 -6.98
CA GLN A 1099 -4.73 -16.54 -6.29
C GLN A 1099 -4.67 -15.10 -5.74
N SER A 1100 -5.61 -14.21 -6.12
CA SER A 1100 -5.68 -12.81 -5.68
C SER A 1100 -5.74 -12.62 -4.17
N ASP A 1101 -6.10 -13.69 -3.47
CA ASP A 1101 -6.40 -13.71 -2.05
C ASP A 1101 -5.14 -14.08 -1.21
N TYR A 1102 -4.07 -14.54 -1.87
CA TYR A 1102 -2.82 -15.01 -1.23
C TYR A 1102 -1.54 -14.82 -2.08
N HIS A 1103 -1.62 -14.22 -3.27
CA HIS A 1103 -0.47 -13.79 -4.05
C HIS A 1103 -0.63 -12.33 -4.45
N SER A 1104 0.42 -11.54 -4.19
CA SER A 1104 0.53 -10.19 -4.75
C SER A 1104 0.79 -10.21 -6.26
N TRP A 1105 0.62 -9.05 -6.90
CA TRP A 1105 1.16 -8.81 -8.24
C TRP A 1105 2.66 -9.12 -8.27
N THR A 1106 3.13 -9.85 -9.29
CA THR A 1106 4.56 -10.03 -9.57
C THR A 1106 5.03 -8.95 -10.53
N VAL A 1107 6.27 -8.49 -10.38
CA VAL A 1107 6.97 -7.64 -11.37
C VAL A 1107 8.11 -8.46 -11.94
N GLY A 1108 8.08 -8.71 -13.24
CA GLY A 1108 9.12 -9.46 -13.94
C GLY A 1108 10.35 -8.60 -14.22
N PRO A 1109 11.54 -9.21 -14.42
CA PRO A 1109 12.80 -8.48 -14.53
C PRO A 1109 12.82 -7.37 -15.60
N VAL A 1110 12.18 -7.59 -16.75
CA VAL A 1110 12.17 -6.63 -17.88
C VAL A 1110 11.49 -5.29 -17.56
N TYR A 1111 10.70 -5.20 -16.48
CA TYR A 1111 10.19 -3.91 -16.00
C TYR A 1111 11.30 -3.00 -15.47
N TYR A 1112 12.36 -3.56 -14.86
CA TYR A 1112 13.52 -2.77 -14.43
C TYR A 1112 14.23 -2.12 -15.63
N SER A 1113 14.26 -2.80 -16.78
CA SER A 1113 14.77 -2.26 -18.04
C SER A 1113 13.98 -1.03 -18.50
N ALA A 1114 12.64 -1.12 -18.49
CA ALA A 1114 11.77 0.02 -18.80
C ALA A 1114 11.96 1.18 -17.81
N LEU A 1115 12.10 0.88 -16.51
CA LEU A 1115 12.34 1.85 -15.44
C LEU A 1115 13.64 2.62 -15.64
N ILE A 1116 14.72 1.91 -16.02
CA ILE A 1116 16.04 2.49 -16.23
C ILE A 1116 16.09 3.29 -17.53
N VAL A 1117 15.54 2.78 -18.64
CA VAL A 1117 15.46 3.53 -19.90
C VAL A 1117 14.70 4.85 -19.73
N ALA A 1118 13.62 4.85 -18.93
CA ALA A 1118 12.90 6.08 -18.60
C ALA A 1118 13.71 7.07 -17.76
N GLU A 1119 14.65 6.59 -16.92
CA GLU A 1119 15.58 7.43 -16.16
C GLU A 1119 16.78 7.91 -17.02
N VAL A 1120 17.20 7.10 -17.98
CA VAL A 1120 18.30 7.38 -18.93
C VAL A 1120 17.92 8.48 -19.93
N PHE A 1121 16.72 8.45 -20.51
CA PHE A 1121 16.28 9.53 -21.42
C PHE A 1121 15.65 10.72 -20.68
N GLY A 1122 14.89 10.47 -19.60
CA GLY A 1122 14.32 11.53 -18.76
C GLY A 1122 13.30 12.43 -19.47
N LYS A 1123 12.83 13.46 -18.77
CA LYS A 1123 11.65 14.27 -19.17
C LYS A 1123 11.89 15.31 -20.27
N SER A 1124 13.13 15.51 -20.74
CA SER A 1124 13.42 16.55 -21.72
C SER A 1124 12.85 16.25 -23.10
N ASN A 1125 12.76 14.96 -23.44
CA ASN A 1125 12.55 14.47 -24.81
C ASN A 1125 13.58 15.00 -25.82
N GLN A 1126 14.75 15.46 -25.33
CA GLN A 1126 15.88 15.95 -26.11
C GLN A 1126 17.14 15.07 -25.95
N SER A 1127 17.04 13.97 -25.21
CA SER A 1127 18.15 13.05 -24.98
C SER A 1127 18.51 12.30 -26.26
N ARG A 1128 19.78 12.29 -26.66
CA ARG A 1128 20.32 11.59 -27.83
C ARG A 1128 21.35 10.58 -27.35
N ILE A 1129 21.41 9.41 -27.96
CA ILE A 1129 22.25 8.30 -27.52
C ILE A 1129 23.25 7.86 -28.59
N ILE A 1130 24.39 7.36 -28.15
CA ILE A 1130 25.38 6.65 -28.97
C ILE A 1130 25.93 5.46 -28.19
N ASP A 1131 26.01 4.31 -28.85
CA ASP A 1131 26.82 3.16 -28.43
C ASP A 1131 28.31 3.56 -28.48
N MET A 1132 28.99 3.47 -27.34
CA MET A 1132 30.38 3.88 -27.21
C MET A 1132 31.39 2.82 -27.65
N GLN A 1133 30.97 1.60 -27.96
CA GLN A 1133 31.88 0.48 -28.28
C GLN A 1133 32.93 0.28 -27.17
N MET A 1134 32.49 0.31 -25.90
CA MET A 1134 33.36 0.23 -24.73
C MET A 1134 34.19 -1.06 -24.68
N ASN A 1135 35.31 -1.00 -23.96
CA ASN A 1135 36.27 -2.09 -23.82
C ASN A 1135 36.76 -2.66 -25.19
N ASN A 1136 36.92 -1.77 -26.18
CA ASN A 1136 37.24 -2.08 -27.58
C ASN A 1136 36.15 -2.91 -28.30
N GLY A 1137 34.88 -2.56 -28.09
CA GLY A 1137 33.73 -3.28 -28.67
C GLY A 1137 33.48 -4.66 -28.04
N ASN A 1138 33.80 -4.84 -26.75
CA ASN A 1138 33.63 -6.15 -26.11
C ASN A 1138 32.15 -6.46 -25.86
N MET A 1139 31.67 -7.56 -26.45
CA MET A 1139 30.26 -7.95 -26.43
C MET A 1139 29.68 -8.26 -25.04
N TYR A 1140 30.51 -8.43 -24.00
CA TYR A 1140 30.07 -8.66 -22.63
C TYR A 1140 29.98 -7.39 -21.77
N THR A 1141 30.58 -6.27 -22.22
CA THR A 1141 30.64 -5.01 -21.46
C THR A 1141 30.25 -3.78 -22.31
N PRO A 1142 29.02 -3.73 -22.87
CA PRO A 1142 28.59 -2.58 -23.65
C PRO A 1142 28.33 -1.36 -22.79
N GLY A 1143 28.31 -0.18 -23.43
CA GLY A 1143 28.05 1.07 -22.74
C GLY A 1143 27.67 2.21 -23.68
N TYR A 1144 26.79 3.08 -23.21
CA TYR A 1144 26.15 4.13 -24.00
C TYR A 1144 26.36 5.51 -23.38
N ALA A 1145 26.62 6.51 -24.21
CA ALA A 1145 26.66 7.92 -23.81
C ALA A 1145 25.34 8.61 -24.19
N ILE A 1146 24.76 9.36 -23.25
CA ILE A 1146 23.49 10.05 -23.44
C ILE A 1146 23.67 11.55 -23.26
N TYR A 1147 23.33 12.28 -24.32
CA TYR A 1147 23.46 13.72 -24.46
C TYR A 1147 22.09 14.37 -24.32
N ASP A 1148 21.86 15.17 -23.26
CA ASP A 1148 20.61 15.93 -23.11
C ASP A 1148 20.73 17.22 -23.93
N GLY A 1149 20.15 17.22 -25.13
CA GLY A 1149 20.43 18.21 -26.17
C GLY A 1149 21.90 18.14 -26.62
N ASN A 1150 22.70 19.14 -26.24
CA ASN A 1150 24.12 19.26 -26.59
C ASN A 1150 25.09 18.99 -25.41
N VAL A 1151 24.62 18.44 -24.30
CA VAL A 1151 25.42 18.21 -23.08
C VAL A 1151 25.44 16.73 -22.73
N LEU A 1152 26.63 16.12 -22.67
CA LEU A 1152 26.80 14.77 -22.10
C LEU A 1152 26.28 14.74 -20.66
N SER A 1153 25.23 13.97 -20.40
CA SER A 1153 24.45 14.04 -19.16
C SER A 1153 24.48 12.76 -18.33
N ARG A 1154 24.50 11.59 -18.99
CA ARG A 1154 24.41 10.27 -18.37
C ARG A 1154 25.22 9.25 -19.16
N LEU A 1155 25.69 8.21 -18.49
CA LEU A 1155 26.22 6.98 -19.09
C LEU A 1155 25.35 5.81 -18.64
N ALA A 1156 25.12 4.83 -19.51
CA ALA A 1156 24.56 3.53 -19.15
C ALA A 1156 25.61 2.46 -19.42
N LEU A 1157 25.98 1.67 -18.40
CA LEU A 1157 27.05 0.67 -18.45
C LEU A 1157 26.49 -0.69 -18.04
N ILE A 1158 26.87 -1.76 -18.74
CA ILE A 1158 26.35 -3.11 -18.51
C ILE A 1158 27.53 -4.09 -18.36
N ASN A 1159 27.40 -5.08 -17.47
CA ASN A 1159 28.26 -6.26 -17.42
C ASN A 1159 27.37 -7.50 -17.56
N TYR A 1160 27.65 -8.35 -18.55
CA TYR A 1160 26.92 -9.61 -18.75
C TYR A 1160 27.54 -10.82 -18.03
N ILE A 1161 28.72 -10.68 -17.43
CA ILE A 1161 29.41 -11.78 -16.75
C ILE A 1161 28.85 -11.95 -15.34
N THR A 1162 28.49 -13.19 -14.98
CA THR A 1162 28.28 -13.60 -13.58
C THR A 1162 29.55 -14.22 -13.03
N ASP A 1163 30.09 -13.62 -11.97
CA ASP A 1163 31.24 -14.13 -11.23
C ASP A 1163 31.07 -13.81 -9.74
N SER A 1164 30.81 -14.84 -8.93
CA SER A 1164 30.60 -14.70 -7.49
C SER A 1164 31.88 -14.37 -6.69
N SER A 1165 33.04 -14.31 -7.34
CA SER A 1165 34.30 -13.86 -6.73
C SER A 1165 34.58 -12.36 -6.89
N GLY A 1166 33.83 -11.66 -7.75
CA GLY A 1166 34.11 -10.26 -8.13
C GLY A 1166 35.36 -10.08 -9.00
N SER A 1167 36.04 -11.15 -9.41
CA SER A 1167 37.27 -11.07 -10.22
C SER A 1167 37.03 -10.49 -11.62
N ASN A 1168 35.79 -10.52 -12.11
CA ASN A 1168 35.34 -9.97 -13.39
C ASN A 1168 34.54 -8.65 -13.27
N ASP A 1169 34.56 -8.00 -12.10
CA ASP A 1169 34.08 -6.61 -11.96
C ASP A 1169 35.03 -5.65 -12.69
N PHE A 1170 34.48 -4.72 -13.50
CA PHE A 1170 35.30 -3.83 -14.31
C PHE A 1170 35.37 -2.39 -13.79
N THR A 1171 36.56 -1.78 -13.93
CA THR A 1171 36.83 -0.36 -13.69
C THR A 1171 37.05 0.35 -15.03
N ALA A 1172 36.08 1.17 -15.43
CA ALA A 1172 36.18 2.01 -16.62
C ALA A 1172 36.70 3.42 -16.26
N THR A 1173 37.83 3.82 -16.83
CA THR A 1173 38.41 5.16 -16.65
C THR A 1173 37.98 6.08 -17.79
N PHE A 1174 37.35 7.21 -17.49
CA PHE A 1174 36.85 8.14 -18.50
C PHE A 1174 37.70 9.41 -18.59
N SER A 1175 38.12 9.74 -19.81
CA SER A 1175 38.79 10.99 -20.17
C SER A 1175 37.87 11.85 -21.05
N PHE A 1176 37.90 13.17 -20.90
CA PHE A 1176 37.00 14.08 -21.61
C PHE A 1176 37.75 14.89 -22.68
N ALA A 1177 37.23 14.89 -23.90
CA ALA A 1177 37.81 15.58 -25.05
C ALA A 1177 36.93 16.73 -25.54
N GLY A 1178 37.57 17.88 -25.82
CA GLY A 1178 36.94 19.11 -26.31
C GLY A 1178 37.59 20.36 -25.72
N GLN A 1179 37.37 21.53 -26.31
CA GLN A 1179 37.73 22.78 -25.64
C GLN A 1179 36.79 23.01 -24.45
N ASN A 1180 37.35 23.46 -23.33
CA ASN A 1180 36.67 23.57 -22.02
C ASN A 1180 36.13 22.23 -21.46
N ALA A 1181 36.72 21.10 -21.85
CA ALA A 1181 36.41 19.78 -21.27
C ALA A 1181 36.94 19.66 -19.83
N ALA A 1182 36.15 20.13 -18.86
CA ALA A 1182 36.38 19.90 -17.44
C ALA A 1182 35.82 18.53 -17.02
N THR A 1183 36.64 17.70 -16.37
CA THR A 1183 36.18 16.48 -15.70
C THR A 1183 35.13 16.85 -14.63
N PRO A 1184 33.97 16.16 -14.56
CA PRO A 1184 33.00 16.38 -13.49
C PRO A 1184 33.63 16.18 -12.10
N ALA A 1185 33.49 17.17 -11.22
CA ALA A 1185 34.07 17.10 -9.86
C ALA A 1185 33.44 15.98 -8.99
N GLN A 1186 32.23 15.55 -9.34
CA GLN A 1186 31.52 14.42 -8.74
C GLN A 1186 30.67 13.73 -9.82
N VAL A 1187 30.43 12.43 -9.66
CA VAL A 1187 29.44 11.65 -10.41
C VAL A 1187 28.47 10.97 -9.45
N LYS A 1188 27.28 10.62 -9.92
CA LYS A 1188 26.30 9.83 -9.18
C LYS A 1188 26.07 8.51 -9.91
N VAL A 1189 26.20 7.40 -9.20
CA VAL A 1189 26.06 6.05 -9.77
C VAL A 1189 24.81 5.38 -9.18
N LYS A 1190 24.14 4.57 -10.00
CA LYS A 1190 23.05 3.68 -9.61
C LYS A 1190 23.33 2.32 -10.20
N TYR A 1191 23.12 1.28 -9.41
CA TYR A 1191 23.40 -0.10 -9.80
C TYR A 1191 22.10 -0.87 -10.02
N LEU A 1192 22.01 -1.59 -11.14
CA LEU A 1192 21.03 -2.65 -11.35
C LEU A 1192 21.78 -3.97 -11.04
N VAL A 1193 21.42 -4.68 -9.97
CA VAL A 1193 22.13 -5.88 -9.53
C VAL A 1193 21.19 -6.95 -8.99
N ALA A 1194 21.63 -8.20 -9.17
CA ALA A 1194 21.09 -9.42 -8.60
C ALA A 1194 22.25 -10.43 -8.39
N PRO A 1195 22.09 -11.52 -7.60
CA PRO A 1195 23.16 -12.49 -7.34
C PRO A 1195 23.67 -13.27 -8.57
N SER A 1196 22.92 -13.28 -9.68
CA SER A 1196 23.24 -14.02 -10.91
C SER A 1196 22.40 -13.52 -12.08
N VAL A 1197 22.87 -13.66 -13.32
CA VAL A 1197 22.04 -13.51 -14.54
C VAL A 1197 20.83 -14.45 -14.57
N SER A 1198 20.92 -15.61 -13.91
CA SER A 1198 19.82 -16.59 -13.81
C SER A 1198 18.83 -16.31 -12.69
N GLU A 1199 18.96 -15.17 -12.00
CA GLU A 1199 18.11 -14.82 -10.87
C GLU A 1199 16.72 -14.35 -11.35
N THR A 1200 15.65 -14.97 -10.84
CA THR A 1200 14.25 -14.62 -11.15
C THR A 1200 13.58 -13.74 -10.06
N ALA A 1201 14.32 -13.41 -9.00
CA ALA A 1201 13.89 -12.61 -7.84
C ALA A 1201 15.04 -11.67 -7.41
N ASN A 1202 15.02 -11.07 -6.22
CA ASN A 1202 16.18 -10.38 -5.62
C ASN A 1202 16.85 -9.26 -6.46
N ILE A 1203 16.19 -8.74 -7.50
CA ILE A 1203 16.70 -7.66 -8.35
C ILE A 1203 16.50 -6.31 -7.66
N THR A 1204 17.57 -5.51 -7.60
CA THR A 1204 17.54 -4.16 -7.02
C THR A 1204 17.95 -3.09 -8.04
N TRP A 1205 17.35 -1.91 -7.97
CA TRP A 1205 17.80 -0.69 -8.67
C TRP A 1205 18.19 0.37 -7.65
N ALA A 1206 19.44 0.84 -7.69
CA ALA A 1206 19.99 1.81 -6.75
C ALA A 1206 19.84 1.39 -5.27
N GLY A 1207 20.01 0.09 -4.97
CA GLY A 1207 19.80 -0.49 -3.63
C GLY A 1207 18.33 -0.70 -3.25
N GLN A 1208 17.38 -0.25 -4.08
CA GLN A 1208 15.95 -0.48 -3.88
C GLN A 1208 15.58 -1.82 -4.50
N ALA A 1209 15.41 -2.85 -3.67
CA ALA A 1209 14.60 -4.00 -4.02
C ALA A 1209 13.13 -3.55 -4.21
N ARG A 1210 12.38 -4.28 -5.02
CA ARG A 1210 10.93 -4.36 -4.81
C ARG A 1210 10.70 -5.25 -3.58
N SER A 1211 9.62 -5.06 -2.82
CA SER A 1211 9.15 -6.14 -1.94
C SER A 1211 8.83 -7.38 -2.79
N ILE A 1212 9.46 -8.49 -2.42
CA ILE A 1212 9.19 -9.84 -2.93
C ILE A 1212 8.84 -10.69 -1.70
N ASP A 1213 7.89 -10.19 -0.92
CA ASP A 1213 7.12 -11.04 -0.02
C ASP A 1213 6.26 -11.95 -0.90
N ARG A 1214 6.41 -13.25 -0.69
CA ARG A 1214 5.90 -14.35 -1.55
C ARG A 1214 4.64 -14.98 -0.98
#